data_AF-A0A814GV89-F1
#
_entry.id   AF-A0A814GV89-F1
#
_cell.length_a   1.000
_cell.length_b   1.000
_cell.length_c   1.000
_cell.angle_alpha   90.00
_cell.angle_beta   90.00
_cell.angle_gamma   90.00
#
_symmetry.space_group_name_H-M   'P 1'
#
loop_
_entity.id
_entity.type
_entity.pdbx_description
1 polymer ?
#
loop_
_entity_poly.entity_id
_entity_poly.type
_entity_poly.pdbx_seq_one_letter_code
_entity_poly.pdbx_strand_id
1 'polypeptide(L)'
;QIELSYNELQEKYHIAEQLEEQLKQLIKNLNEKDFELKQQNDLFEKLKIDYEHQHFYLIERDENIRILKIELEQYEKFKENLIENYQNQINQLENNLEQQKLLLLNTTENQDEIFSLKLKQENELNDLIEIKINENKQLIEINQQLNNDLKEKYELILEKNQQIDHYQKQLNLLNIEYEEIQIQFYNIKEEKEKLINEINLLMNKIINLEKEKFEFIQNIDDLKQQLETNNNLIDQDKIQLQQTIENLKHELELNIIPMQDIQLKQSCDNNEQQQTILLNHHHQSELEIISKDNEIHNQIINDSNDKMKKQISDSNENIQELKEKYQKMKILLTRLKKELQEKAQQHQPKQSLIDLELADYDKIIKNLKDDLINKDKEIQDLNDELSNWTDKYTCLKLENNNLEQQNIQIEERANKFKALLDNVKKELHHAKELELQRHYNDDHTSVLIEKLQNDLDQNKTLINDLQNEKQQLIEKLNDHNETTQRTINLLEQNLHIAKHDLDITKQDNDTLQDDFNNYKIRAQSVLKQQQLNQRDRTPSLADKQIELEETIEKLNITLRETNNKIQLLISENETFQKEQDRLIELQAKLMNESKKREQDLRKQHKIEIDNIENEYLQRINDNDDKLKNAILHNDTLSTAFKEQISTMESDHKHTISISQNDLEISRQEIQQLKIHIELLQQTNIDNKENSTSNPESSHIGINNHCNRDDTLACSTDERQQGEKPESTNINHQSSNITMKISDNVLHDINSSSTIENNTTTNTQSSLNDKSRDNIYEYIQLERQHSEDELNKTKLILFDTKELLQESELNNIRLNEQIKLLKDEIRRLERNMDRAESISNLEYLKNIILKFFILKSTHERLQLIPVLVTMLKLSPDEQAQLVRVANLSTTITIDENSTNNESLNRHMTNDVNSSSWSSYLNIW
;
A
#
# COMPACT_ATOMS: atom_id res chain seq x y z
N GLN A 1 29.82 92.35 189.70
CA GLN A 1 28.76 92.62 188.68
C GLN A 1 29.34 92.86 187.28
N ILE A 2 30.46 93.59 187.12
CA ILE A 2 31.15 93.69 185.82
C ILE A 2 31.53 92.31 185.25
N GLU A 3 31.85 91.33 186.10
CA GLU A 3 32.15 89.94 185.69
C GLU A 3 31.01 89.23 184.94
N LEU A 4 29.73 89.57 185.19
CA LEU A 4 28.61 88.98 184.45
C LEU A 4 28.66 89.32 182.95
N SER A 5 29.14 90.53 182.62
CA SER A 5 29.25 90.97 181.23
C SER A 5 30.43 90.34 180.47
N TYR A 6 31.36 89.67 181.14
CA TYR A 6 32.49 89.01 180.49
C TYR A 6 32.14 87.57 180.08
N ASN A 7 31.46 86.82 180.95
CA ASN A 7 31.08 85.43 180.68
C ASN A 7 30.06 85.34 179.52
N GLU A 8 29.05 86.23 179.48
CA GLU A 8 28.12 86.31 178.33
C GLU A 8 28.84 86.56 176.99
N LEU A 9 30.00 87.23 177.00
CA LEU A 9 30.75 87.54 175.80
C LEU A 9 31.57 86.33 175.32
N GLN A 10 32.19 85.58 176.24
CA GLN A 10 32.87 84.33 175.89
C GLN A 10 31.90 83.25 175.40
N GLU A 11 30.73 83.11 176.04
CA GLU A 11 29.72 82.12 175.65
C GLU A 11 29.19 82.41 174.23
N LYS A 12 28.90 83.68 173.91
CA LYS A 12 28.53 84.11 172.54
C LYS A 12 29.65 83.91 171.53
N TYR A 13 30.92 84.09 171.91
CA TYR A 13 32.05 83.84 171.02
C TYR A 13 32.19 82.35 170.68
N HIS A 14 32.08 81.46 171.67
CA HIS A 14 32.20 80.01 171.44
C HIS A 14 30.99 79.44 170.66
N ILE A 15 29.79 80.00 170.85
CA ILE A 15 28.62 79.68 170.01
C ILE A 15 28.85 80.11 168.55
N ALA A 16 29.45 81.29 168.32
CA ALA A 16 29.79 81.75 166.97
C ALA A 16 30.84 80.86 166.30
N GLU A 17 31.86 80.42 167.05
CA GLU A 17 32.90 79.50 166.59
C GLU A 17 32.33 78.12 166.21
N GLN A 18 31.45 77.54 167.04
CA GLN A 18 30.73 76.30 166.70
C GLN A 18 29.83 76.45 165.48
N LEU A 19 29.15 77.59 165.32
CA LEU A 19 28.34 77.87 164.13
C LEU A 19 29.21 77.99 162.86
N GLU A 20 30.38 78.63 162.93
CA GLU A 20 31.30 78.73 161.79
C GLU A 20 31.86 77.37 161.39
N GLU A 21 32.19 76.50 162.37
CA GLU A 21 32.64 75.13 162.11
C GLU A 21 31.53 74.26 161.49
N GLN A 22 30.29 74.35 161.99
CA GLN A 22 29.13 73.71 161.36
C GLN A 22 28.89 74.21 159.94
N LEU A 23 29.05 75.50 159.67
CA LEU A 23 28.86 76.10 158.34
C LEU A 23 29.95 75.60 157.36
N LYS A 24 31.21 75.50 157.81
CA LYS A 24 32.31 74.88 157.04
C LYS A 24 32.02 73.40 156.72
N GLN A 25 31.51 72.64 157.69
CA GLN A 25 31.11 71.24 157.49
C GLN A 25 29.97 71.12 156.46
N LEU A 26 28.98 72.01 156.52
CA LEU A 26 27.87 72.08 155.56
C LEU A 26 28.34 72.44 154.14
N ILE A 27 29.24 73.41 153.99
CA ILE A 27 29.84 73.78 152.71
C ILE A 27 30.64 72.60 152.13
N LYS A 28 31.40 71.87 152.95
CA LYS A 28 32.13 70.67 152.49
C LYS A 28 31.17 69.59 151.98
N ASN A 29 30.10 69.30 152.72
CA ASN A 29 29.10 68.31 152.32
C ASN A 29 28.34 68.73 151.04
N LEU A 30 28.09 70.03 150.84
CA LEU A 30 27.52 70.58 149.60
C LEU A 30 28.48 70.40 148.41
N ASN A 31 29.75 70.75 148.57
CA ASN A 31 30.75 70.57 147.50
C ASN A 31 30.95 69.09 147.13
N GLU A 32 30.89 68.17 148.11
CA GLU A 32 30.92 66.73 147.86
C GLU A 32 29.65 66.26 147.12
N LYS A 33 28.47 66.79 147.47
CA LYS A 33 27.21 66.53 146.76
C LYS A 33 27.19 67.05 145.32
N ASP A 34 27.69 68.26 145.08
CA ASP A 34 27.79 68.82 143.72
C ASP A 34 28.78 68.03 142.85
N PHE A 35 29.85 67.49 143.46
CA PHE A 35 30.79 66.61 142.77
C PHE A 35 30.19 65.24 142.42
N GLU A 36 29.44 64.62 143.33
CA GLU A 36 28.66 63.40 143.05
C GLU A 36 27.64 63.64 141.92
N LEU A 37 26.87 64.73 141.99
CA LEU A 37 25.87 65.10 141.00
C LEU A 37 26.50 65.33 139.62
N LYS A 38 27.69 65.95 139.58
CA LYS A 38 28.43 66.15 138.35
C LYS A 38 28.90 64.82 137.74
N GLN A 39 29.44 63.89 138.54
CA GLN A 39 29.79 62.56 138.04
C GLN A 39 28.57 61.78 137.51
N GLN A 40 27.40 61.92 138.14
CA GLN A 40 26.17 61.31 137.64
C GLN A 40 25.72 61.91 136.30
N ASN A 41 25.84 63.23 136.11
CA ASN A 41 25.55 63.88 134.82
C ASN A 41 26.56 63.48 133.73
N ASP A 42 27.87 63.44 134.04
CA ASP A 42 28.91 63.01 133.11
C ASP A 42 28.71 61.53 132.69
N LEU A 43 28.27 60.67 133.62
CA LEU A 43 27.90 59.27 133.34
C LEU A 43 26.62 59.17 132.50
N PHE A 44 25.61 60.00 132.77
CA PHE A 44 24.34 60.01 132.04
C PHE A 44 24.51 60.45 130.58
N GLU A 45 25.26 61.53 130.32
CA GLU A 45 25.57 61.95 128.95
C GLU A 45 26.40 60.90 128.21
N LYS A 46 27.33 60.21 128.88
CA LYS A 46 28.04 59.08 128.27
C LYS A 46 27.09 57.93 127.90
N LEU A 47 26.19 57.54 128.80
CA LEU A 47 25.22 56.48 128.56
C LEU A 47 24.24 56.83 127.41
N LYS A 48 23.90 58.11 127.29
CA LYS A 48 23.09 58.68 126.21
C LYS A 48 23.83 58.62 124.86
N ILE A 49 25.11 58.99 124.81
CA ILE A 49 25.96 58.86 123.61
C ILE A 49 26.10 57.39 123.19
N ASP A 50 26.29 56.47 124.14
CA ASP A 50 26.37 55.03 123.83
C ASP A 50 25.02 54.49 123.28
N TYR A 51 23.88 54.96 123.82
CA TYR A 51 22.54 54.63 123.30
C TYR A 51 22.29 55.22 121.90
N GLU A 52 22.68 56.48 121.65
CA GLU A 52 22.54 57.14 120.34
C GLU A 52 23.36 56.42 119.25
N HIS A 53 24.59 55.97 119.55
CA HIS A 53 25.37 55.11 118.66
C HIS A 53 24.69 53.75 118.42
N GLN A 54 24.22 53.07 119.48
CA GLN A 54 23.57 51.76 119.33
C GLN A 54 22.28 51.85 118.49
N HIS A 55 21.52 52.94 118.65
CA HIS A 55 20.33 53.23 117.86
C HIS A 55 20.68 53.50 116.37
N PHE A 56 21.79 54.21 116.10
CA PHE A 56 22.28 54.41 114.74
C PHE A 56 22.67 53.08 114.06
N TYR A 57 23.43 52.21 114.74
CA TYR A 57 23.80 50.89 114.21
C TYR A 57 22.58 49.99 113.93
N LEU A 58 21.49 50.12 114.71
CA LEU A 58 20.24 49.40 114.44
C LEU A 58 19.55 49.90 113.17
N ILE A 59 19.47 51.22 112.95
CA ILE A 59 18.92 51.81 111.71
C ILE A 59 19.74 51.36 110.49
N GLU A 60 21.08 51.44 110.57
CA GLU A 60 21.97 51.00 109.49
C GLU A 60 21.78 49.51 109.18
N ARG A 61 21.62 48.67 110.21
CA ARG A 61 21.38 47.24 110.02
C ARG A 61 20.03 46.95 109.37
N ASP A 62 18.97 47.65 109.77
CA ASP A 62 17.63 47.43 109.23
C ASP A 62 17.48 47.92 107.77
N GLU A 63 18.15 49.02 107.39
CA GLU A 63 18.18 49.45 105.99
C GLU A 63 19.05 48.52 105.12
N ASN A 64 20.16 47.96 105.66
CA ASN A 64 20.91 46.89 104.97
C ASN A 64 20.05 45.62 104.78
N ILE A 65 19.26 45.21 105.78
CA ILE A 65 18.29 44.10 105.67
C ILE A 65 17.21 44.41 104.62
N ARG A 66 16.80 45.67 104.48
CA ARG A 66 15.84 46.11 103.47
C ARG A 66 16.42 46.05 102.05
N ILE A 67 17.67 46.48 101.85
CA ILE A 67 18.37 46.39 100.57
C ILE A 67 18.48 44.92 100.13
N LEU A 68 18.96 44.04 101.01
CA LEU A 68 19.09 42.60 100.73
C LEU A 68 17.74 41.93 100.36
N LYS A 69 16.62 42.38 100.95
CA LYS A 69 15.28 41.91 100.54
C LYS A 69 14.89 42.35 99.14
N ILE A 70 15.22 43.59 98.75
CA ILE A 70 14.94 44.12 97.41
C ILE A 70 15.78 43.38 96.36
N GLU A 71 17.04 43.06 96.67
CA GLU A 71 17.91 42.26 95.81
C GLU A 71 17.35 40.83 95.64
N LEU A 72 16.95 40.17 96.73
CA LEU A 72 16.33 38.83 96.67
C LEU A 72 15.04 38.84 95.81
N GLU A 73 14.16 39.82 95.96
CA GLU A 73 12.93 39.94 95.16
C GLU A 73 13.23 40.16 93.67
N GLN A 74 14.35 40.81 93.34
CA GLN A 74 14.82 40.95 91.95
C GLN A 74 15.39 39.64 91.40
N TYR A 75 16.16 38.88 92.19
CA TYR A 75 16.67 37.56 91.81
C TYR A 75 15.54 36.54 91.60
N GLU A 76 14.49 36.57 92.44
CA GLU A 76 13.32 35.70 92.27
C GLU A 76 12.57 36.02 90.96
N LYS A 77 12.28 37.30 90.68
CA LYS A 77 11.65 37.71 89.41
C LYS A 77 12.51 37.41 88.18
N PHE A 78 13.83 37.55 88.28
CA PHE A 78 14.73 37.16 87.19
C PHE A 78 14.66 35.66 86.92
N LYS A 79 14.62 34.84 87.98
CA LYS A 79 14.46 33.38 87.88
C LYS A 79 13.10 32.98 87.32
N GLU A 80 12.00 33.64 87.69
CA GLU A 80 10.66 33.40 87.14
C GLU A 80 10.63 33.67 85.63
N ASN A 81 11.10 34.85 85.19
CA ASN A 81 11.21 35.19 83.76
C ASN A 81 12.07 34.17 82.97
N LEU A 82 13.13 33.65 83.59
CA LEU A 82 13.99 32.64 82.96
C LEU A 82 13.27 31.28 82.81
N ILE A 83 12.50 30.87 83.82
CA ILE A 83 11.67 29.66 83.78
C ILE A 83 10.58 29.78 82.70
N GLU A 84 9.88 30.92 82.63
CA GLU A 84 8.85 31.17 81.63
C GLU A 84 9.42 31.12 80.19
N ASN A 85 10.62 31.68 79.97
CA ASN A 85 11.31 31.60 78.68
C ASN A 85 11.62 30.14 78.28
N TYR A 86 12.18 29.34 79.20
CA TYR A 86 12.44 27.92 78.92
C TYR A 86 11.14 27.11 78.71
N GLN A 87 10.06 27.38 79.45
CA GLN A 87 8.76 26.74 79.22
C GLN A 87 8.21 27.07 77.83
N ASN A 88 8.31 28.33 77.39
CA ASN A 88 7.89 28.74 76.04
C ASN A 88 8.72 28.06 74.93
N GLN A 89 10.03 27.87 75.14
CA GLN A 89 10.88 27.12 74.21
C GLN A 89 10.52 25.63 74.15
N ILE A 90 10.23 25.00 75.29
CA ILE A 90 9.76 23.60 75.35
C ILE A 90 8.43 23.45 74.58
N ASN A 91 7.45 24.32 74.85
CA ASN A 91 6.15 24.31 74.16
C ASN A 91 6.31 24.45 72.63
N GLN A 92 7.26 25.26 72.14
CA GLN A 92 7.55 25.38 70.71
C GLN A 92 8.18 24.11 70.13
N LEU A 93 9.11 23.47 70.85
CA LEU A 93 9.72 22.20 70.42
C LEU A 93 8.72 21.05 70.38
N GLU A 94 7.80 20.97 71.35
CA GLU A 94 6.73 19.97 71.37
C GLU A 94 5.77 20.12 70.18
N ASN A 95 5.32 21.35 69.89
CA ASN A 95 4.48 21.63 68.71
C ASN A 95 5.19 21.26 67.38
N ASN A 96 6.47 21.59 67.25
CA ASN A 96 7.26 21.25 66.06
C ASN A 96 7.42 19.72 65.89
N LEU A 97 7.63 19.00 67.00
CA LEU A 97 7.72 17.54 67.01
C LEU A 97 6.38 16.87 66.63
N GLU A 98 5.26 17.43 67.08
CA GLU A 98 3.93 16.92 66.73
C GLU A 98 3.57 17.16 65.25
N GLN A 99 3.93 18.32 64.70
CA GLN A 99 3.81 18.59 63.26
C GLN A 99 4.65 17.62 62.43
N GLN A 100 5.89 17.30 62.85
CA GLN A 100 6.73 16.32 62.15
C GLN A 100 6.15 14.90 62.20
N LYS A 101 5.57 14.48 63.34
CA LYS A 101 4.86 13.19 63.44
C LYS A 101 3.67 13.11 62.49
N LEU A 102 2.88 14.18 62.39
CA LEU A 102 1.73 14.24 61.49
C LEU A 102 2.16 14.16 60.01
N LEU A 103 3.25 14.83 59.65
CA LEU A 103 3.83 14.77 58.30
C LEU A 103 4.37 13.37 57.97
N LEU A 104 4.96 12.68 58.94
CA LEU A 104 5.47 11.32 58.78
C LEU A 104 4.34 10.29 58.60
N LEU A 105 3.25 10.41 59.37
CA LEU A 105 2.07 9.54 59.24
C LEU A 105 1.45 9.66 57.84
N ASN A 106 1.23 10.90 57.39
CA ASN A 106 0.71 11.17 56.06
C ASN A 106 1.61 10.63 54.94
N THR A 107 2.95 10.68 55.10
CA THR A 107 3.85 10.10 54.07
C THR A 107 3.89 8.58 54.09
N THR A 108 3.66 7.92 55.23
CA THR A 108 3.49 6.45 55.26
C THR A 108 2.18 5.98 54.61
N GLU A 109 1.05 6.64 54.89
CA GLU A 109 -0.25 6.25 54.30
C GLU A 109 -0.24 6.38 52.76
N ASN A 110 0.38 7.44 52.22
CA ASN A 110 0.56 7.60 50.77
C ASN A 110 1.49 6.53 50.16
N GLN A 111 2.46 6.00 50.90
CA GLN A 111 3.35 4.92 50.40
C GLN A 111 2.62 3.58 50.28
N ASP A 112 1.74 3.26 51.23
CA ASP A 112 0.93 2.03 51.18
C ASP A 112 -0.08 2.07 50.02
N GLU A 113 -0.72 3.22 49.75
CA GLU A 113 -1.58 3.37 48.58
C GLU A 113 -0.81 3.17 47.27
N ILE A 114 0.36 3.81 47.12
CA ILE A 114 1.23 3.66 45.94
C ILE A 114 1.68 2.19 45.75
N PHE A 115 2.03 1.49 46.83
CA PHE A 115 2.38 0.07 46.77
C PHE A 115 1.19 -0.78 46.30
N SER A 116 -0.02 -0.51 46.82
CA SER A 116 -1.24 -1.23 46.42
C SER A 116 -1.62 -1.01 44.95
N LEU A 117 -1.35 0.19 44.39
CA LEU A 117 -1.57 0.51 42.99
C LEU A 117 -0.54 -0.18 42.09
N LYS A 118 0.73 -0.15 42.48
CA LYS A 118 1.81 -0.80 41.73
C LYS A 118 1.61 -2.31 41.64
N LEU A 119 1.17 -2.95 42.73
CA LEU A 119 0.86 -4.38 42.74
C LEU A 119 -0.33 -4.74 41.83
N LYS A 120 -1.33 -3.85 41.65
CA LYS A 120 -2.41 -4.06 40.68
C LYS A 120 -1.89 -3.99 39.24
N GLN A 121 -1.09 -2.96 38.93
CA GLN A 121 -0.49 -2.79 37.60
C GLN A 121 0.42 -3.96 37.21
N GLU A 122 1.16 -4.52 38.17
CA GLU A 122 2.01 -5.70 37.96
C GLU A 122 1.18 -6.96 37.64
N ASN A 123 0.03 -7.17 38.31
CA ASN A 123 -0.89 -8.27 37.99
C ASN A 123 -1.56 -8.07 36.62
N GLU A 124 -2.07 -6.88 36.32
CA GLU A 124 -2.67 -6.55 35.01
C GLU A 124 -1.68 -6.73 33.85
N LEU A 125 -0.40 -6.42 34.07
CA LEU A 125 0.68 -6.66 33.11
C LEU A 125 0.95 -8.17 32.91
N ASN A 126 0.96 -8.96 33.99
CA ASN A 126 1.15 -10.41 33.91
C ASN A 126 0.00 -11.11 33.17
N ASP A 127 -1.25 -10.74 33.42
CA ASP A 127 -2.43 -11.24 32.70
C ASP A 127 -2.32 -10.91 31.19
N LEU A 128 -1.90 -9.70 30.84
CA LEU A 128 -1.69 -9.28 29.45
C LEU A 128 -0.56 -10.05 28.77
N ILE A 129 0.53 -10.36 29.50
CA ILE A 129 1.62 -11.19 29.01
C ILE A 129 1.15 -12.63 28.75
N GLU A 130 0.34 -13.23 29.63
CA GLU A 130 -0.20 -14.59 29.40
C GLU A 130 -1.13 -14.63 28.17
N ILE A 131 -1.99 -13.61 27.99
CA ILE A 131 -2.80 -13.46 26.78
C ILE A 131 -1.91 -13.40 25.53
N LYS A 132 -0.87 -12.56 25.52
CA LYS A 132 0.06 -12.42 24.37
C LYS A 132 0.87 -13.70 24.10
N ILE A 133 1.24 -14.45 25.14
CA ILE A 133 1.87 -15.77 24.99
C ILE A 133 0.92 -16.76 24.29
N ASN A 134 -0.37 -16.75 24.63
CA ASN A 134 -1.35 -17.65 24.04
C ASN A 134 -1.75 -17.25 22.61
N GLU A 135 -1.86 -15.95 22.30
CA GLU A 135 -1.98 -15.46 20.92
C GLU A 135 -0.78 -15.91 20.05
N ASN A 136 0.45 -15.76 20.56
CA ASN A 136 1.64 -16.18 19.83
C ASN A 136 1.71 -17.69 19.58
N LYS A 137 1.23 -18.54 20.52
CA LYS A 137 1.11 -19.99 20.28
C LYS A 137 0.16 -20.29 19.12
N GLN A 138 -1.03 -19.68 19.11
CA GLN A 138 -2.00 -19.85 18.02
C GLN A 138 -1.43 -19.37 16.68
N LEU A 139 -0.70 -18.24 16.67
CA LEU A 139 -0.04 -17.74 15.47
C LEU A 139 1.03 -18.72 14.95
N ILE A 140 1.77 -19.39 15.84
CA ILE A 140 2.76 -20.43 15.46
C ILE A 140 2.05 -21.66 14.88
N GLU A 141 0.96 -22.13 15.47
CA GLU A 141 0.18 -23.26 14.95
C GLU A 141 -0.41 -22.98 13.56
N ILE A 142 -0.98 -21.79 13.35
CA ILE A 142 -1.51 -21.34 12.05
C ILE A 142 -0.37 -21.25 11.00
N ASN A 143 0.80 -20.73 11.37
CA ASN A 143 1.96 -20.71 10.48
C ASN A 143 2.50 -22.11 10.16
N GLN A 144 2.42 -23.08 11.08
CA GLN A 144 2.79 -24.47 10.81
C GLN A 144 1.80 -25.13 9.83
N GLN A 145 0.49 -24.92 10.01
CA GLN A 145 -0.53 -25.37 9.04
C GLN A 145 -0.30 -24.76 7.66
N LEU A 146 -0.14 -23.44 7.57
CA LEU A 146 0.08 -22.75 6.29
C LEU A 146 1.34 -23.23 5.55
N ASN A 147 2.42 -23.56 6.28
CA ASN A 147 3.63 -24.13 5.68
C ASN A 147 3.42 -25.56 5.16
N ASN A 148 2.59 -26.37 5.82
CA ASN A 148 2.22 -27.70 5.33
C ASN A 148 1.35 -27.60 4.06
N ASP A 149 0.31 -26.76 4.08
CA ASP A 149 -0.55 -26.45 2.93
C ASP A 149 0.25 -25.97 1.71
N LEU A 150 1.26 -25.11 1.95
CA LEU A 150 2.17 -24.64 0.89
C LEU A 150 3.03 -25.80 0.36
N LYS A 151 3.55 -26.67 1.21
CA LYS A 151 4.34 -27.84 0.81
C LYS A 151 3.53 -28.81 -0.05
N GLU A 152 2.29 -29.14 0.36
CA GLU A 152 1.39 -29.99 -0.44
C GLU A 152 1.07 -29.35 -1.80
N LYS A 153 0.85 -28.02 -1.85
CA LYS A 153 0.68 -27.29 -3.11
C LYS A 153 1.93 -27.33 -4.00
N TYR A 154 3.13 -27.23 -3.43
CA TYR A 154 4.38 -27.36 -4.19
C TYR A 154 4.58 -28.78 -4.74
N GLU A 155 4.27 -29.82 -3.97
CA GLU A 155 4.32 -31.22 -4.44
C GLU A 155 3.29 -31.48 -5.56
N LEU A 156 2.07 -30.95 -5.43
CA LEU A 156 1.05 -31.02 -6.48
C LEU A 156 1.46 -30.26 -7.76
N ILE A 157 2.06 -29.06 -7.64
CA ILE A 157 2.58 -28.31 -8.79
C ILE A 157 3.70 -29.09 -9.48
N LEU A 158 4.58 -29.76 -8.73
CA LEU A 158 5.65 -30.60 -9.29
C LEU A 158 5.08 -31.80 -10.07
N GLU A 159 4.05 -32.47 -9.55
CA GLU A 159 3.34 -33.55 -10.27
C GLU A 159 2.67 -33.04 -11.55
N LYS A 160 2.00 -31.87 -11.51
CA LYS A 160 1.34 -31.29 -12.69
C LYS A 160 2.35 -30.85 -13.75
N ASN A 161 3.51 -30.32 -13.36
CA ASN A 161 4.59 -30.01 -14.29
C ASN A 161 5.14 -31.28 -14.97
N GLN A 162 5.31 -32.39 -14.24
CA GLN A 162 5.70 -33.68 -14.83
C GLN A 162 4.65 -34.22 -15.82
N GLN A 163 3.36 -33.99 -15.57
CA GLN A 163 2.28 -34.34 -16.49
C GLN A 163 2.30 -33.46 -17.76
N ILE A 164 2.54 -32.15 -17.62
CA ILE A 164 2.71 -31.23 -18.76
C ILE A 164 3.91 -31.65 -19.62
N ASP A 165 5.07 -31.94 -19.00
CA ASP A 165 6.26 -32.47 -19.67
C ASP A 165 5.99 -33.75 -20.46
N HIS A 166 5.11 -34.62 -19.95
CA HIS A 166 4.72 -35.85 -20.62
C HIS A 166 3.84 -35.57 -21.85
N TYR A 167 2.83 -34.70 -21.71
CA TYR A 167 1.97 -34.32 -22.83
C TYR A 167 2.72 -33.53 -23.91
N GLN A 168 3.68 -32.68 -23.55
CA GLN A 168 4.55 -32.00 -24.53
C GLN A 168 5.39 -33.00 -25.34
N LYS A 169 5.92 -34.06 -24.69
CA LYS A 169 6.65 -35.14 -25.39
C LYS A 169 5.73 -35.93 -26.33
N GLN A 170 4.49 -36.21 -25.95
CA GLN A 170 3.50 -36.82 -26.84
C GLN A 170 3.14 -35.92 -28.03
N LEU A 171 2.91 -34.62 -27.78
CA LEU A 171 2.60 -33.64 -28.83
C LEU A 171 3.74 -33.52 -29.86
N ASN A 172 4.99 -33.50 -29.40
CA ASN A 172 6.15 -33.44 -30.29
C ASN A 172 6.29 -34.69 -31.16
N LEU A 173 5.97 -35.89 -30.63
CA LEU A 173 5.94 -37.12 -31.44
C LEU A 173 4.83 -37.06 -32.50
N LEU A 174 3.62 -36.62 -32.13
CA LEU A 174 2.50 -36.48 -33.06
C LEU A 174 2.76 -35.43 -34.15
N ASN A 175 3.48 -34.36 -33.83
CA ASN A 175 3.93 -33.36 -34.82
C ASN A 175 4.94 -33.96 -35.82
N ILE A 176 5.86 -34.82 -35.37
CA ILE A 176 6.80 -35.52 -36.27
C ILE A 176 6.02 -36.48 -37.20
N GLU A 177 5.09 -37.27 -36.67
CA GLU A 177 4.21 -38.12 -37.48
C GLU A 177 3.39 -37.31 -38.51
N TYR A 178 2.92 -36.12 -38.13
CA TYR A 178 2.21 -35.21 -39.03
C TYR A 178 3.12 -34.63 -40.12
N GLU A 179 4.36 -34.27 -39.81
CA GLU A 179 5.36 -33.82 -40.81
C GLU A 179 5.71 -34.95 -41.79
N GLU A 180 5.89 -36.18 -41.32
CA GLU A 180 6.10 -37.35 -42.19
C GLU A 180 4.91 -37.59 -43.13
N ILE A 181 3.67 -37.46 -42.64
CA ILE A 181 2.46 -37.58 -43.45
C ILE A 181 2.36 -36.46 -44.49
N GLN A 182 2.74 -35.22 -44.14
CA GLN A 182 2.78 -34.09 -45.09
C GLN A 182 3.81 -34.32 -46.21
N ILE A 183 4.99 -34.85 -45.89
CA ILE A 183 6.02 -35.22 -46.88
C ILE A 183 5.50 -36.33 -47.81
N GLN A 184 4.85 -37.36 -47.27
CA GLN A 184 4.24 -38.42 -48.08
C GLN A 184 3.14 -37.88 -49.01
N PHE A 185 2.27 -36.99 -48.51
CA PHE A 185 1.22 -36.37 -49.31
C PHE A 185 1.78 -35.48 -50.44
N TYR A 186 2.87 -34.74 -50.17
CA TYR A 186 3.57 -33.96 -51.19
C TYR A 186 4.14 -34.85 -52.31
N ASN A 187 4.80 -35.95 -51.95
CA ASN A 187 5.36 -36.90 -52.92
C ASN A 187 4.27 -37.53 -53.80
N ILE A 188 3.15 -37.96 -53.20
CA ILE A 188 1.98 -38.50 -53.93
C ILE A 188 1.38 -37.46 -54.88
N LYS A 189 1.37 -36.17 -54.50
CA LYS A 189 0.93 -35.08 -55.37
C LYS A 189 1.88 -34.91 -56.57
N GLU A 190 3.19 -34.96 -56.35
CA GLU A 190 4.18 -34.85 -57.43
C GLU A 190 4.10 -36.03 -58.41
N GLU A 191 3.91 -37.26 -57.92
CA GLU A 191 3.67 -38.44 -58.76
C GLU A 191 2.38 -38.33 -59.57
N LYS A 192 1.30 -37.80 -58.97
CA LYS A 192 0.04 -37.52 -59.67
C LYS A 192 0.23 -36.50 -60.81
N GLU A 193 1.00 -35.44 -60.58
CA GLU A 193 1.30 -34.44 -61.63
C GLU A 193 2.16 -35.03 -62.76
N LYS A 194 3.13 -35.90 -62.44
CA LYS A 194 3.90 -36.68 -63.44
C LYS A 194 2.98 -37.56 -64.29
N LEU A 195 2.07 -38.32 -63.66
CA LEU A 195 1.09 -39.17 -64.37
C LEU A 195 0.16 -38.35 -65.29
N ILE A 196 -0.33 -37.20 -64.82
CA ILE A 196 -1.18 -36.31 -65.63
C ILE A 196 -0.41 -35.80 -66.86
N ASN A 197 0.86 -35.43 -66.70
CA ASN A 197 1.70 -34.99 -67.82
C ASN A 197 1.98 -36.12 -68.83
N GLU A 198 2.17 -37.36 -68.37
CA GLU A 198 2.32 -38.52 -69.26
C GLU A 198 1.03 -38.87 -70.00
N ILE A 199 -0.13 -38.82 -69.32
CA ILE A 199 -1.45 -38.97 -69.94
C ILE A 199 -1.68 -37.91 -71.02
N ASN A 200 -1.34 -36.64 -70.75
CA ASN A 200 -1.43 -35.55 -71.72
C ASN A 200 -0.50 -35.79 -72.93
N LEU A 201 0.70 -36.33 -72.71
CA LEU A 201 1.63 -36.68 -73.81
C LEU A 201 1.09 -37.82 -74.68
N LEU A 202 0.46 -38.83 -74.07
CA LEU A 202 -0.19 -39.93 -74.78
C LEU A 202 -1.43 -39.45 -75.56
N MET A 203 -2.23 -38.56 -74.97
CA MET A 203 -3.42 -37.99 -75.62
C MET A 203 -3.03 -37.17 -76.87
N ASN A 204 -1.96 -36.37 -76.79
CA ASN A 204 -1.42 -35.65 -77.94
C ASN A 204 -0.89 -36.59 -79.04
N LYS A 205 -0.29 -37.74 -78.69
CA LYS A 205 0.10 -38.76 -79.68
C LYS A 205 -1.11 -39.38 -80.39
N ILE A 206 -2.18 -39.68 -79.66
CA ILE A 206 -3.44 -40.20 -80.24
C ILE A 206 -4.03 -39.18 -81.23
N ILE A 207 -4.13 -37.91 -80.84
CA ILE A 207 -4.65 -36.83 -81.70
C ILE A 207 -3.84 -36.68 -83.00
N ASN A 208 -2.52 -36.87 -82.96
CA ASN A 208 -1.71 -36.83 -84.19
C ASN A 208 -1.90 -38.08 -85.06
N LEU A 209 -2.00 -39.29 -84.48
CA LEU A 209 -2.31 -40.51 -85.23
C LEU A 209 -3.71 -40.45 -85.88
N GLU A 210 -4.67 -39.77 -85.26
CA GLU A 210 -5.99 -39.52 -85.86
C GLU A 210 -5.93 -38.54 -87.05
N LYS A 211 -5.05 -37.53 -87.01
CA LYS A 211 -4.79 -36.64 -88.15
C LYS A 211 -4.12 -37.37 -89.31
N GLU A 212 -3.05 -38.12 -89.04
CA GLU A 212 -2.35 -38.94 -90.05
C GLU A 212 -3.34 -39.91 -90.73
N LYS A 213 -4.20 -40.56 -89.95
CA LYS A 213 -5.28 -41.42 -90.45
C LYS A 213 -6.28 -40.64 -91.34
N PHE A 214 -6.63 -39.40 -90.98
CA PHE A 214 -7.52 -38.56 -91.79
C PHE A 214 -6.86 -38.17 -93.14
N GLU A 215 -5.59 -37.77 -93.12
CA GLU A 215 -4.81 -37.48 -94.33
C GLU A 215 -4.69 -38.71 -95.25
N PHE A 216 -4.50 -39.91 -94.69
CA PHE A 216 -4.53 -41.16 -95.47
C PHE A 216 -5.90 -41.45 -96.10
N ILE A 217 -7.01 -41.15 -95.41
CA ILE A 217 -8.36 -41.29 -95.97
C ILE A 217 -8.57 -40.31 -97.12
N GLN A 218 -8.16 -39.04 -96.95
CA GLN A 218 -8.29 -38.02 -97.99
C GLN A 218 -7.51 -38.38 -99.26
N ASN A 219 -6.24 -38.82 -99.13
CA ASN A 219 -5.44 -39.31 -100.26
C ASN A 219 -6.09 -40.50 -101.00
N ILE A 220 -6.82 -41.38 -100.28
CA ILE A 220 -7.54 -42.51 -100.88
C ILE A 220 -8.75 -42.01 -101.70
N ASP A 221 -9.45 -40.96 -101.27
CA ASP A 221 -10.58 -40.40 -102.01
C ASP A 221 -10.12 -39.56 -103.22
N ASP A 222 -9.03 -38.79 -103.10
CA ASP A 222 -8.40 -38.10 -104.24
C ASP A 222 -7.96 -39.09 -105.34
N LEU A 223 -7.39 -40.24 -104.95
CA LEU A 223 -7.01 -41.31 -105.89
C LEU A 223 -8.22 -41.95 -106.59
N LYS A 224 -9.37 -42.09 -105.92
CA LYS A 224 -10.62 -42.56 -106.57
C LYS A 224 -11.08 -41.54 -107.61
N GLN A 225 -11.04 -40.25 -107.29
CA GLN A 225 -11.48 -39.19 -108.19
C GLN A 225 -10.59 -39.11 -109.45
N GLN A 226 -9.27 -39.29 -109.31
CA GLN A 226 -8.35 -39.39 -110.45
C GLN A 226 -8.64 -40.62 -111.34
N LEU A 227 -9.00 -41.75 -110.73
CA LEU A 227 -9.36 -42.96 -111.47
C LEU A 227 -10.68 -42.77 -112.25
N GLU A 228 -11.65 -42.07 -111.65
CA GLU A 228 -12.91 -41.69 -112.30
C GLU A 228 -12.70 -40.70 -113.45
N THR A 229 -11.82 -39.69 -113.33
CA THR A 229 -11.51 -38.78 -114.45
C THR A 229 -10.78 -39.48 -115.59
N ASN A 230 -9.87 -40.42 -115.30
CA ASN A 230 -9.19 -41.22 -116.33
C ASN A 230 -10.17 -42.12 -117.11
N ASN A 231 -11.14 -42.75 -116.45
CA ASN A 231 -12.18 -43.54 -117.12
C ASN A 231 -13.02 -42.67 -118.08
N ASN A 232 -13.43 -41.48 -117.63
CA ASN A 232 -14.19 -40.53 -118.46
C ASN A 232 -13.40 -40.07 -119.70
N LEU A 233 -12.07 -39.93 -119.60
CA LEU A 233 -11.20 -39.58 -120.74
C LEU A 233 -11.13 -40.72 -121.76
N ILE A 234 -11.01 -41.97 -121.32
CA ILE A 234 -10.99 -43.16 -122.18
C ILE A 234 -12.28 -43.29 -123.00
N ASP A 235 -13.44 -43.01 -122.41
CA ASP A 235 -14.71 -43.02 -123.16
C ASP A 235 -14.85 -41.82 -124.12
N GLN A 236 -14.17 -40.68 -123.89
CA GLN A 236 -14.09 -39.60 -124.88
C GLN A 236 -13.21 -39.95 -126.09
N ASP A 237 -12.02 -40.51 -125.87
CA ASP A 237 -11.10 -40.92 -126.96
C ASP A 237 -11.77 -41.96 -127.87
N LYS A 238 -12.51 -42.89 -127.27
CA LYS A 238 -13.30 -43.93 -127.95
C LYS A 238 -14.38 -43.35 -128.87
N ILE A 239 -15.04 -42.26 -128.48
CA ILE A 239 -16.02 -41.54 -129.32
C ILE A 239 -15.34 -40.87 -130.51
N GLN A 240 -14.17 -40.25 -130.32
CA GLN A 240 -13.41 -39.62 -131.41
C GLN A 240 -12.90 -40.64 -132.44
N LEU A 241 -12.44 -41.80 -131.96
CA LEU A 241 -12.07 -42.94 -132.81
C LEU A 241 -13.24 -43.46 -133.64
N GLN A 242 -14.46 -43.42 -133.09
CA GLN A 242 -15.67 -43.84 -133.80
C GLN A 242 -16.04 -42.85 -134.92
N GLN A 243 -15.97 -41.53 -134.64
CA GLN A 243 -16.24 -40.48 -135.64
C GLN A 243 -15.21 -40.42 -136.77
N THR A 244 -13.93 -40.68 -136.50
CA THR A 244 -12.88 -40.70 -137.55
C THR A 244 -13.02 -41.87 -138.51
N ILE A 245 -13.44 -43.05 -138.03
CA ILE A 245 -13.81 -44.20 -138.88
C ILE A 245 -15.00 -43.87 -139.78
N GLU A 246 -16.00 -43.16 -139.26
CA GLU A 246 -17.23 -42.82 -139.99
C GLU A 246 -16.95 -41.81 -141.12
N ASN A 247 -16.09 -40.80 -140.88
CA ASN A 247 -15.64 -39.85 -141.90
C ASN A 247 -14.85 -40.53 -143.04
N LEU A 248 -13.89 -41.40 -142.71
CA LEU A 248 -13.10 -42.15 -143.71
C LEU A 248 -13.96 -43.08 -144.57
N LYS A 249 -15.12 -43.51 -144.05
CA LYS A 249 -16.08 -44.33 -144.80
C LYS A 249 -16.84 -43.51 -145.84
N HIS A 250 -17.14 -42.24 -145.54
CA HIS A 250 -17.94 -41.38 -146.41
C HIS A 250 -17.18 -40.90 -147.66
N GLU A 251 -15.85 -40.75 -147.60
CA GLU A 251 -15.02 -40.36 -148.74
C GLU A 251 -14.92 -41.45 -149.84
N LEU A 252 -15.19 -42.72 -149.51
CA LEU A 252 -14.94 -43.87 -150.40
C LEU A 252 -16.09 -44.27 -151.33
N GLU A 253 -17.34 -43.86 -151.06
CA GLU A 253 -18.52 -44.34 -151.81
C GLU A 253 -18.84 -43.53 -153.09
N LEU A 254 -18.10 -42.46 -153.39
CA LEU A 254 -18.55 -41.45 -154.37
C LEU A 254 -18.13 -41.64 -155.84
N ASN A 255 -17.23 -42.57 -156.20
CA ASN A 255 -16.77 -42.75 -157.60
C ASN A 255 -16.45 -44.20 -158.04
N ILE A 256 -17.52 -44.96 -158.33
CA ILE A 256 -17.78 -45.61 -159.64
C ILE A 256 -16.66 -46.43 -160.33
N ILE A 257 -16.88 -47.76 -160.37
CA ILE A 257 -16.41 -48.79 -161.34
C ILE A 257 -16.55 -48.31 -162.81
N PRO A 258 -15.61 -48.57 -163.77
CA PRO A 258 -15.00 -49.89 -164.06
C PRO A 258 -13.54 -49.96 -164.60
N MET A 259 -13.02 -51.19 -164.82
CA MET A 259 -12.70 -51.76 -166.17
C MET A 259 -11.35 -52.52 -166.36
N GLN A 260 -11.46 -53.86 -166.48
CA GLN A 260 -10.66 -54.80 -167.33
C GLN A 260 -9.16 -55.12 -167.06
N ASP A 261 -8.74 -56.26 -167.62
CA ASP A 261 -7.50 -57.02 -167.41
C ASP A 261 -6.92 -57.53 -168.75
N ILE A 262 -5.58 -57.50 -168.89
CA ILE A 262 -4.84 -58.02 -170.06
C ILE A 262 -3.48 -58.60 -169.62
N GLN A 263 -3.21 -59.88 -169.98
CA GLN A 263 -1.88 -60.55 -170.14
C GLN A 263 -0.98 -60.81 -168.89
N LEU A 264 0.00 -61.75 -168.88
CA LEU A 264 0.10 -63.14 -169.43
C LEU A 264 1.39 -63.82 -168.89
N LYS A 265 1.39 -65.08 -168.40
CA LYS A 265 2.63 -65.89 -168.21
C LYS A 265 2.43 -67.43 -168.11
N GLN A 266 1.97 -68.11 -169.17
CA GLN A 266 1.85 -69.58 -169.22
C GLN A 266 2.60 -70.17 -170.45
N SER A 267 3.16 -71.38 -170.45
CA SER A 267 3.45 -72.34 -169.35
C SER A 267 4.99 -72.40 -169.09
N CYS A 268 5.62 -73.35 -168.38
CA CYS A 268 5.55 -74.83 -168.43
C CYS A 268 5.73 -75.45 -167.03
N ASP A 269 5.14 -76.59 -166.68
CA ASP A 269 4.03 -77.39 -167.26
C ASP A 269 3.50 -78.33 -166.15
N ASN A 270 2.27 -78.85 -166.17
CA ASN A 270 1.29 -78.95 -167.26
C ASN A 270 -0.08 -78.35 -166.89
N ASN A 271 -0.84 -78.04 -167.93
CA ASN A 271 -2.28 -77.77 -167.97
C ASN A 271 -2.85 -76.64 -167.08
N GLU A 272 -3.06 -75.51 -167.76
CA GLU A 272 -4.40 -74.98 -168.08
C GLU A 272 -5.26 -74.36 -166.95
N GLN A 273 -5.71 -73.10 -167.05
CA GLN A 273 -5.36 -72.00 -167.97
C GLN A 273 -5.22 -70.72 -167.16
N GLN A 274 -4.19 -69.91 -167.46
CA GLN A 274 -4.14 -68.52 -166.99
C GLN A 274 -5.05 -67.64 -167.83
N GLN A 275 -5.53 -66.55 -167.22
CA GLN A 275 -6.02 -65.36 -167.89
C GLN A 275 -6.87 -65.62 -169.15
N THR A 276 -8.06 -66.15 -168.92
CA THR A 276 -9.27 -65.62 -169.57
C THR A 276 -10.28 -65.27 -168.47
N ILE A 277 -9.86 -64.40 -167.53
CA ILE A 277 -10.00 -62.93 -167.58
C ILE A 277 -11.38 -62.48 -167.08
N LEU A 278 -11.37 -62.06 -165.80
CA LEU A 278 -12.04 -60.90 -165.21
C LEU A 278 -13.40 -60.40 -165.75
N LEU A 279 -14.33 -61.27 -166.13
CA LEU A 279 -15.73 -60.86 -166.41
C LEU A 279 -16.81 -61.69 -165.71
N ASN A 280 -16.73 -63.03 -165.70
CA ASN A 280 -17.80 -63.86 -165.12
C ASN A 280 -17.57 -64.33 -163.67
N HIS A 281 -16.32 -64.39 -163.17
CA HIS A 281 -16.08 -64.66 -161.75
C HIS A 281 -16.61 -63.52 -160.86
N HIS A 282 -16.67 -62.29 -161.40
CA HIS A 282 -17.29 -61.13 -160.74
C HIS A 282 -18.77 -61.41 -160.46
N HIS A 283 -19.59 -61.64 -161.50
CA HIS A 283 -21.02 -61.93 -161.33
C HIS A 283 -21.33 -63.26 -160.60
N GLN A 284 -20.48 -64.28 -160.72
CA GLN A 284 -20.73 -65.54 -160.04
C GLN A 284 -20.33 -65.50 -158.54
N SER A 285 -19.31 -64.71 -158.18
CA SER A 285 -19.03 -64.40 -156.78
C SER A 285 -19.99 -63.37 -156.21
N GLU A 286 -20.47 -62.40 -156.99
CA GLU A 286 -21.53 -61.48 -156.57
C GLU A 286 -22.83 -62.21 -156.27
N LEU A 287 -23.22 -63.25 -157.02
CA LEU A 287 -24.42 -64.01 -156.69
C LEU A 287 -24.27 -64.91 -155.46
N GLU A 288 -23.10 -65.48 -155.18
CA GLU A 288 -22.91 -66.24 -153.92
C GLU A 288 -22.70 -65.32 -152.71
N ILE A 289 -22.03 -64.17 -152.88
CA ILE A 289 -21.94 -63.11 -151.88
C ILE A 289 -23.33 -62.52 -151.64
N ILE A 290 -24.11 -62.16 -152.65
CA ILE A 290 -25.50 -61.69 -152.46
C ILE A 290 -26.39 -62.80 -151.89
N SER A 291 -26.12 -64.09 -152.12
CA SER A 291 -26.85 -65.17 -151.43
C SER A 291 -26.49 -65.24 -149.94
N LYS A 292 -25.19 -65.26 -149.60
CA LYS A 292 -24.73 -65.36 -148.21
C LYS A 292 -24.89 -64.07 -147.43
N ASP A 293 -24.78 -62.91 -148.07
CA ASP A 293 -25.12 -61.61 -147.51
C ASP A 293 -26.63 -61.41 -147.46
N ASN A 294 -27.47 -62.01 -148.31
CA ASN A 294 -28.91 -62.05 -147.98
C ASN A 294 -29.18 -62.96 -146.78
N GLU A 295 -28.46 -64.06 -146.60
CA GLU A 295 -28.65 -64.95 -145.44
C GLU A 295 -28.10 -64.31 -144.15
N ILE A 296 -26.93 -63.68 -144.20
CA ILE A 296 -26.27 -62.95 -143.11
C ILE A 296 -26.95 -61.59 -142.86
N HIS A 297 -27.46 -60.88 -143.87
CA HIS A 297 -28.24 -59.66 -143.66
C HIS A 297 -29.65 -59.97 -143.20
N ASN A 298 -30.28 -61.10 -143.58
CA ASN A 298 -31.49 -61.57 -142.90
C ASN A 298 -31.20 -62.08 -141.49
N GLN A 299 -30.03 -62.66 -141.20
CA GLN A 299 -29.62 -62.97 -139.83
C GLN A 299 -29.32 -61.70 -139.03
N ILE A 300 -28.67 -60.69 -139.59
CA ILE A 300 -28.40 -59.39 -138.93
C ILE A 300 -29.70 -58.58 -138.80
N ILE A 301 -30.63 -58.65 -139.74
CA ILE A 301 -31.97 -58.07 -139.62
C ILE A 301 -32.80 -58.85 -138.60
N ASN A 302 -32.68 -60.18 -138.49
CA ASN A 302 -33.37 -60.94 -137.44
C ASN A 302 -32.73 -60.73 -136.07
N ASP A 303 -31.40 -60.72 -135.94
CA ASP A 303 -30.67 -60.38 -134.71
C ASP A 303 -30.87 -58.92 -134.30
N SER A 304 -31.02 -58.00 -135.26
CA SER A 304 -31.34 -56.60 -135.01
C SER A 304 -32.82 -56.42 -134.67
N ASN A 305 -33.73 -57.18 -135.30
CA ASN A 305 -35.14 -57.25 -134.90
C ASN A 305 -35.33 -57.96 -133.57
N ASP A 306 -34.48 -58.91 -133.19
CA ASP A 306 -34.53 -59.61 -131.90
C ASP A 306 -33.80 -58.82 -130.82
N LYS A 307 -32.76 -58.05 -131.16
CA LYS A 307 -32.24 -56.97 -130.30
C LYS A 307 -33.24 -55.84 -130.14
N MET A 308 -33.99 -55.43 -131.19
CA MET A 308 -35.07 -54.46 -131.06
C MET A 308 -36.25 -55.03 -130.30
N LYS A 309 -36.69 -56.28 -130.54
CA LYS A 309 -37.72 -56.94 -129.73
C LYS A 309 -37.27 -57.11 -128.28
N LYS A 310 -35.98 -57.40 -128.03
CA LYS A 310 -35.44 -57.49 -126.68
C LYS A 310 -35.34 -56.11 -126.03
N GLN A 311 -34.84 -55.09 -126.70
CA GLN A 311 -34.80 -53.72 -126.19
C GLN A 311 -36.21 -53.12 -126.04
N ILE A 312 -37.18 -53.52 -126.86
CA ILE A 312 -38.62 -53.25 -126.71
C ILE A 312 -39.23 -54.12 -125.61
N SER A 313 -38.71 -55.32 -125.33
CA SER A 313 -39.11 -56.16 -124.20
C SER A 313 -38.60 -55.54 -122.90
N ASP A 314 -37.31 -55.23 -122.81
CA ASP A 314 -36.66 -54.54 -121.70
C ASP A 314 -37.28 -53.14 -121.48
N SER A 315 -37.67 -52.42 -122.54
CA SER A 315 -38.43 -51.17 -122.44
C SER A 315 -39.88 -51.38 -122.04
N ASN A 316 -40.54 -52.45 -122.52
CA ASN A 316 -41.89 -52.81 -122.04
C ASN A 316 -41.86 -53.33 -120.62
N GLU A 317 -40.77 -53.97 -120.16
CA GLU A 317 -40.56 -54.46 -118.80
C GLU A 317 -40.23 -53.28 -117.88
N ASN A 318 -39.45 -52.30 -118.33
CA ASN A 318 -39.31 -51.02 -117.62
C ASN A 318 -40.62 -50.21 -117.60
N ILE A 319 -41.43 -50.23 -118.67
CA ILE A 319 -42.76 -49.61 -118.70
C ILE A 319 -43.77 -50.41 -117.87
N GLN A 320 -43.63 -51.73 -117.77
CA GLN A 320 -44.45 -52.61 -116.93
C GLN A 320 -44.04 -52.44 -115.47
N GLU A 321 -42.75 -52.29 -115.16
CA GLU A 321 -42.23 -51.87 -113.87
C GLU A 321 -42.68 -50.46 -113.52
N LEU A 322 -42.68 -49.49 -114.44
CA LEU A 322 -43.22 -48.16 -114.16
C LEU A 322 -44.74 -48.20 -113.99
N LYS A 323 -45.46 -49.03 -114.75
CA LYS A 323 -46.90 -49.28 -114.54
C LYS A 323 -47.16 -50.00 -113.22
N GLU A 324 -46.29 -50.91 -112.79
CA GLU A 324 -46.38 -51.60 -111.50
C GLU A 324 -45.96 -50.70 -110.36
N LYS A 325 -44.93 -49.87 -110.50
CA LYS A 325 -44.52 -48.84 -109.53
C LYS A 325 -45.60 -47.76 -109.43
N TYR A 326 -46.23 -47.38 -110.55
CA TYR A 326 -47.39 -46.50 -110.58
C TYR A 326 -48.67 -47.17 -110.04
N GLN A 327 -48.93 -48.45 -110.29
CA GLN A 327 -50.05 -49.19 -109.70
C GLN A 327 -49.83 -49.43 -108.21
N LYS A 328 -48.63 -49.83 -107.78
CA LYS A 328 -48.22 -49.95 -106.39
C LYS A 328 -48.36 -48.58 -105.71
N MET A 329 -47.82 -47.50 -106.26
CA MET A 329 -48.02 -46.12 -105.78
C MET A 329 -49.50 -45.69 -105.77
N LYS A 330 -50.31 -46.07 -106.76
CA LYS A 330 -51.74 -45.73 -106.84
C LYS A 330 -52.59 -46.54 -105.86
N ILE A 331 -52.24 -47.81 -105.63
CA ILE A 331 -52.79 -48.66 -104.58
C ILE A 331 -52.36 -48.11 -103.22
N LEU A 332 -51.11 -47.68 -103.06
CA LEU A 332 -50.58 -47.04 -101.84
C LEU A 332 -51.29 -45.69 -101.60
N LEU A 333 -51.54 -44.87 -102.63
CA LEU A 333 -52.26 -43.60 -102.53
C LEU A 333 -53.76 -43.80 -102.26
N THR A 334 -54.37 -44.85 -102.82
CA THR A 334 -55.78 -45.21 -102.57
C THR A 334 -55.93 -45.84 -101.19
N ARG A 335 -54.93 -46.59 -100.73
CA ARG A 335 -54.81 -47.09 -99.36
C ARG A 335 -54.56 -45.95 -98.38
N LEU A 336 -53.70 -44.97 -98.69
CA LEU A 336 -53.47 -43.79 -97.87
C LEU A 336 -54.72 -42.91 -97.81
N LYS A 337 -55.46 -42.76 -98.92
CA LYS A 337 -56.78 -42.10 -98.91
C LYS A 337 -57.79 -42.87 -98.08
N LYS A 338 -57.83 -44.21 -98.18
CA LYS A 338 -58.74 -45.04 -97.39
C LYS A 338 -58.39 -44.99 -95.90
N GLU A 339 -57.11 -45.09 -95.55
CA GLU A 339 -56.60 -44.94 -94.18
C GLU A 339 -56.79 -43.51 -93.65
N LEU A 340 -56.71 -42.45 -94.48
CA LEU A 340 -57.07 -41.08 -94.10
C LEU A 340 -58.58 -40.91 -93.90
N GLN A 341 -59.41 -41.55 -94.73
CA GLN A 341 -60.87 -41.47 -94.65
C GLN A 341 -61.43 -42.30 -93.48
N GLU A 342 -60.81 -43.45 -93.18
CA GLU A 342 -61.07 -44.26 -91.98
C GLU A 342 -60.54 -43.57 -90.72
N LYS A 343 -59.34 -42.93 -90.76
CA LYS A 343 -58.87 -42.08 -89.65
C LYS A 343 -59.79 -40.87 -89.43
N ALA A 344 -60.28 -40.23 -90.49
CA ALA A 344 -61.24 -39.11 -90.41
C ALA A 344 -62.52 -39.51 -89.66
N GLN A 345 -63.03 -40.72 -89.90
CA GLN A 345 -64.20 -41.28 -89.20
C GLN A 345 -63.88 -41.83 -87.79
N GLN A 346 -62.60 -41.82 -87.36
CA GLN A 346 -62.15 -42.19 -86.01
C GLN A 346 -61.76 -40.99 -85.12
N HIS A 347 -62.12 -39.75 -85.49
CA HIS A 347 -61.91 -38.56 -84.64
C HIS A 347 -62.93 -38.39 -83.49
N GLN A 348 -63.36 -39.50 -82.87
CA GLN A 348 -63.95 -39.50 -81.53
C GLN A 348 -62.96 -40.07 -80.50
N PRO A 349 -62.45 -41.32 -80.61
CA PRO A 349 -61.42 -41.82 -79.70
C PRO A 349 -60.09 -41.07 -79.78
N LYS A 350 -59.80 -40.34 -80.88
CA LYS A 350 -58.56 -39.55 -80.99
C LYS A 350 -58.61 -38.17 -80.34
N GLN A 351 -59.81 -37.61 -80.17
CA GLN A 351 -59.98 -36.46 -79.28
C GLN A 351 -59.65 -36.93 -77.85
N SER A 352 -60.29 -38.02 -77.41
CA SER A 352 -60.02 -38.65 -76.11
C SER A 352 -58.57 -39.11 -75.88
N LEU A 353 -57.75 -39.33 -76.91
CA LEU A 353 -56.33 -39.65 -76.75
C LEU A 353 -55.49 -38.38 -76.57
N ILE A 354 -55.77 -37.33 -77.33
CA ILE A 354 -55.11 -36.02 -77.15
C ILE A 354 -55.53 -35.40 -75.81
N ASP A 355 -56.81 -35.52 -75.44
CA ASP A 355 -57.31 -35.08 -74.14
C ASP A 355 -56.69 -35.90 -72.98
N LEU A 356 -56.32 -37.17 -73.21
CA LEU A 356 -55.61 -38.01 -72.23
C LEU A 356 -54.12 -37.64 -72.14
N GLU A 357 -53.44 -37.45 -73.27
CA GLU A 357 -52.05 -36.98 -73.30
C GLU A 357 -51.93 -35.58 -72.66
N LEU A 358 -52.87 -34.67 -72.97
CA LEU A 358 -52.96 -33.37 -72.30
C LEU A 358 -53.29 -33.50 -70.81
N ALA A 359 -54.18 -34.41 -70.40
CA ALA A 359 -54.44 -34.65 -68.98
C ALA A 359 -53.22 -35.24 -68.24
N ASP A 360 -52.41 -36.08 -68.88
CA ASP A 360 -51.16 -36.58 -68.31
C ASP A 360 -50.08 -35.48 -68.28
N TYR A 361 -49.98 -34.60 -69.29
CA TYR A 361 -49.12 -33.42 -69.23
C TYR A 361 -49.56 -32.43 -68.15
N ASP A 362 -50.86 -32.12 -68.04
CA ASP A 362 -51.40 -31.25 -66.98
C ASP A 362 -51.21 -31.87 -65.60
N LYS A 363 -51.28 -33.19 -65.47
CA LYS A 363 -50.97 -33.93 -64.24
C LYS A 363 -49.48 -33.93 -63.92
N ILE A 364 -48.59 -34.04 -64.90
CA ILE A 364 -47.15 -33.86 -64.72
C ILE A 364 -46.84 -32.41 -64.31
N ILE A 365 -47.42 -31.42 -64.98
CA ILE A 365 -47.28 -29.99 -64.66
C ILE A 365 -47.86 -29.69 -63.27
N LYS A 366 -48.97 -30.33 -62.89
CA LYS A 366 -49.52 -30.20 -61.54
C LYS A 366 -48.60 -30.84 -60.51
N ASN A 367 -48.14 -32.07 -60.72
CA ASN A 367 -47.20 -32.72 -59.81
C ASN A 367 -45.92 -31.87 -59.64
N LEU A 368 -45.35 -31.35 -60.72
CA LEU A 368 -44.19 -30.45 -60.68
C LEU A 368 -44.47 -29.12 -59.96
N LYS A 369 -45.70 -28.60 -60.02
CA LYS A 369 -46.12 -27.41 -59.24
C LYS A 369 -46.32 -27.75 -57.77
N ASP A 370 -46.93 -28.89 -57.45
CA ASP A 370 -47.13 -29.36 -56.08
C ASP A 370 -45.76 -29.68 -55.43
N ASP A 371 -44.83 -30.30 -56.18
CA ASP A 371 -43.43 -30.54 -55.79
C ASP A 371 -42.65 -29.21 -55.60
N LEU A 372 -42.81 -28.25 -56.50
CA LEU A 372 -42.19 -26.92 -56.38
C LEU A 372 -42.73 -26.17 -55.15
N ILE A 373 -44.05 -26.17 -54.92
CA ILE A 373 -44.68 -25.61 -53.71
C ILE A 373 -44.19 -26.32 -52.44
N ASN A 374 -43.91 -27.62 -52.49
CA ASN A 374 -43.35 -28.35 -51.36
C ASN A 374 -41.87 -28.02 -51.14
N LYS A 375 -41.09 -27.76 -52.20
CA LYS A 375 -39.71 -27.28 -52.09
C LYS A 375 -39.61 -25.82 -51.65
N ASP A 376 -40.53 -24.96 -52.07
CA ASP A 376 -40.64 -23.58 -51.58
C ASP A 376 -40.92 -23.56 -50.06
N LYS A 377 -41.78 -24.47 -49.56
CA LYS A 377 -41.99 -24.66 -48.12
C LYS A 377 -40.75 -25.19 -47.42
N GLU A 378 -40.11 -26.22 -47.94
CA GLU A 378 -38.88 -26.80 -47.36
C GLU A 378 -37.75 -25.75 -47.29
N ILE A 379 -37.66 -24.87 -48.29
CA ILE A 379 -36.77 -23.69 -48.28
C ILE A 379 -37.23 -22.66 -47.24
N GLN A 380 -38.53 -22.40 -47.09
CA GLN A 380 -39.04 -21.49 -46.06
C GLN A 380 -38.77 -22.02 -44.65
N ASP A 381 -39.09 -23.28 -44.36
CA ASP A 381 -38.85 -23.94 -43.08
C ASP A 381 -37.35 -23.88 -42.71
N LEU A 382 -36.45 -24.14 -43.67
CA LEU A 382 -35.00 -24.02 -43.49
C LEU A 382 -34.53 -22.56 -43.28
N ASN A 383 -35.18 -21.57 -43.91
CA ASN A 383 -34.88 -20.16 -43.68
C ASN A 383 -35.36 -19.69 -42.30
N ASP A 384 -36.54 -20.15 -41.85
CA ASP A 384 -37.06 -19.86 -40.53
C ASP A 384 -36.19 -20.53 -39.44
N GLU A 385 -35.72 -21.77 -39.64
CA GLU A 385 -34.69 -22.38 -38.78
C GLU A 385 -33.38 -21.57 -38.78
N LEU A 386 -32.89 -21.13 -39.94
CA LEU A 386 -31.65 -20.34 -40.05
C LEU A 386 -31.78 -18.98 -39.36
N SER A 387 -32.95 -18.33 -39.41
CA SER A 387 -33.25 -17.13 -38.62
C SER A 387 -33.19 -17.42 -37.13
N ASN A 388 -33.88 -18.47 -36.65
CA ASN A 388 -33.87 -18.87 -35.24
C ASN A 388 -32.45 -19.18 -34.72
N TRP A 389 -31.60 -19.82 -35.53
CA TRP A 389 -30.19 -20.05 -35.19
C TRP A 389 -29.35 -18.76 -35.19
N THR A 390 -29.65 -17.82 -36.09
CA THR A 390 -29.00 -16.50 -36.15
C THR A 390 -29.37 -15.64 -34.93
N ASP A 391 -30.65 -15.61 -34.56
CA ASP A 391 -31.12 -14.90 -33.36
C ASP A 391 -30.51 -15.50 -32.09
N LYS A 392 -30.49 -16.84 -31.98
CA LYS A 392 -29.81 -17.53 -30.87
C LYS A 392 -28.31 -17.22 -30.81
N TYR A 393 -27.63 -17.15 -31.95
CA TYR A 393 -26.22 -16.78 -32.02
C TYR A 393 -25.97 -15.31 -31.63
N THR A 394 -26.82 -14.37 -32.05
CA THR A 394 -26.70 -12.96 -31.64
C THR A 394 -26.98 -12.77 -30.15
N CYS A 395 -27.97 -13.46 -29.58
CA CYS A 395 -28.19 -13.49 -28.12
C CYS A 395 -26.96 -14.00 -27.35
N LEU A 396 -26.41 -15.16 -27.73
CA LEU A 396 -25.21 -15.72 -27.09
C LEU A 396 -23.97 -14.83 -27.27
N LYS A 397 -23.85 -14.12 -28.41
CA LYS A 397 -22.78 -13.15 -28.63
C LYS A 397 -22.92 -11.91 -27.74
N LEU A 398 -24.14 -11.41 -27.54
CA LEU A 398 -24.41 -10.31 -26.60
C LEU A 398 -24.17 -10.73 -25.14
N GLU A 399 -24.51 -11.97 -24.78
CA GLU A 399 -24.22 -12.54 -23.47
C GLU A 399 -22.70 -12.66 -23.21
N ASN A 400 -21.94 -13.22 -24.17
CA ASN A 400 -20.48 -13.26 -24.10
C ASN A 400 -19.84 -11.87 -23.95
N ASN A 401 -20.27 -10.88 -24.76
CA ASN A 401 -19.78 -9.51 -24.64
C ASN A 401 -20.07 -8.89 -23.25
N ASN A 402 -21.22 -9.20 -22.64
CA ASN A 402 -21.58 -8.74 -21.30
C ASN A 402 -20.71 -9.42 -20.22
N LEU A 403 -20.48 -10.74 -20.34
CA LEU A 403 -19.57 -11.47 -19.45
C LEU A 403 -18.12 -10.98 -19.56
N GLU A 404 -17.65 -10.66 -20.77
CA GLU A 404 -16.33 -10.08 -21.01
C GLU A 404 -16.19 -8.69 -20.36
N GLN A 405 -17.18 -7.82 -20.51
CA GLN A 405 -17.22 -6.51 -19.81
C GLN A 405 -17.26 -6.67 -18.29
N GLN A 406 -18.00 -7.64 -17.75
CA GLN A 406 -18.01 -7.94 -16.32
C GLN A 406 -16.65 -8.45 -15.83
N ASN A 407 -15.97 -9.30 -16.62
CA ASN A 407 -14.64 -9.79 -16.28
C ASN A 407 -13.60 -8.65 -16.23
N ILE A 408 -13.62 -7.73 -17.21
CA ILE A 408 -12.77 -6.52 -17.21
C ILE A 408 -13.02 -5.67 -15.96
N GLN A 409 -14.28 -5.47 -15.56
CA GLN A 409 -14.62 -4.74 -14.32
C GLN A 409 -14.14 -5.47 -13.04
N ILE A 410 -14.11 -6.80 -13.04
CA ILE A 410 -13.58 -7.61 -11.94
C ILE A 410 -12.05 -7.50 -11.88
N GLU A 411 -11.35 -7.58 -13.02
CA GLU A 411 -9.90 -7.37 -13.10
C GLU A 411 -9.49 -5.95 -12.69
N GLU A 412 -10.22 -4.91 -13.11
CA GLU A 412 -10.02 -3.55 -12.63
C GLU A 412 -10.13 -3.44 -11.10
N ARG A 413 -11.16 -4.07 -10.51
CA ARG A 413 -11.35 -4.08 -9.04
C ARG A 413 -10.23 -4.86 -8.36
N ALA A 414 -9.84 -6.02 -8.89
CA ALA A 414 -8.72 -6.81 -8.37
C ALA A 414 -7.40 -6.03 -8.41
N ASN A 415 -7.12 -5.31 -9.50
CA ASN A 415 -5.95 -4.45 -9.62
C ASN A 415 -5.98 -3.25 -8.65
N LYS A 416 -7.14 -2.63 -8.45
CA LYS A 416 -7.34 -1.57 -7.44
C LYS A 416 -7.12 -2.09 -6.01
N PHE A 417 -7.66 -3.27 -5.67
CA PHE A 417 -7.40 -3.93 -4.38
C PHE A 417 -5.94 -4.35 -4.20
N LYS A 418 -5.28 -4.82 -5.26
CA LYS A 418 -3.85 -5.16 -5.24
C LYS A 418 -2.98 -3.93 -4.98
N ALA A 419 -3.27 -2.81 -5.64
CA ALA A 419 -2.57 -1.54 -5.41
C ALA A 419 -2.77 -1.02 -3.97
N LEU A 420 -3.98 -1.11 -3.43
CA LEU A 420 -4.26 -0.78 -2.02
C LEU A 420 -3.51 -1.72 -1.06
N LEU A 421 -3.51 -3.02 -1.32
CA LEU A 421 -2.79 -4.01 -0.51
C LEU A 421 -1.28 -3.75 -0.52
N ASP A 422 -0.71 -3.43 -1.68
CA ASP A 422 0.72 -3.13 -1.82
C ASP A 422 1.10 -1.75 -1.24
N ASN A 423 0.15 -0.81 -1.12
CA ASN A 423 0.33 0.41 -0.35
C ASN A 423 0.30 0.13 1.17
N VAL A 424 -0.70 -0.62 1.66
CA VAL A 424 -0.80 -1.01 3.08
C VAL A 424 0.42 -1.84 3.52
N LYS A 425 1.01 -2.67 2.64
CA LYS A 425 2.30 -3.34 2.91
C LYS A 425 3.46 -2.37 3.11
N LYS A 426 3.53 -1.28 2.33
CA LYS A 426 4.58 -0.24 2.46
C LYS A 426 4.38 0.54 3.75
N GLU A 427 3.15 0.95 4.05
CA GLU A 427 2.79 1.63 5.30
C GLU A 427 3.10 0.75 6.52
N LEU A 428 2.77 -0.54 6.48
CA LEU A 428 3.12 -1.51 7.52
C LEU A 428 4.64 -1.70 7.67
N HIS A 429 5.39 -1.71 6.56
CA HIS A 429 6.85 -1.82 6.62
C HIS A 429 7.48 -0.56 7.24
N HIS A 430 7.02 0.61 6.85
CA HIS A 430 7.47 1.89 7.39
C HIS A 430 7.10 2.06 8.87
N ALA A 431 5.89 1.64 9.26
CA ALA A 431 5.48 1.62 10.67
C ALA A 431 6.41 0.73 11.52
N LYS A 432 6.82 -0.44 11.01
CA LYS A 432 7.79 -1.33 11.68
C LYS A 432 9.21 -0.74 11.73
N GLU A 433 9.61 0.02 10.72
CA GLU A 433 10.89 0.74 10.71
C GLU A 433 10.91 1.85 11.78
N LEU A 434 9.81 2.61 11.89
CA LEU A 434 9.61 3.60 12.95
C LEU A 434 9.52 2.96 14.35
N GLU A 435 8.86 1.81 14.48
CA GLU A 435 8.81 1.01 15.72
C GLU A 435 10.21 0.57 16.16
N LEU A 436 11.04 0.08 15.22
CA LEU A 436 12.43 -0.30 15.48
C LEU A 436 13.29 0.91 15.88
N GLN A 437 13.13 2.06 15.23
CA GLN A 437 13.81 3.31 15.61
C GLN A 437 13.36 3.81 16.98
N ARG A 438 12.07 3.69 17.31
CA ARG A 438 11.56 3.98 18.65
C ARG A 438 12.22 3.08 19.70
N HIS A 439 12.28 1.77 19.47
CA HIS A 439 12.96 0.85 20.39
C HIS A 439 14.44 1.22 20.59
N TYR A 440 15.18 1.56 19.53
CA TYR A 440 16.57 2.00 19.65
C TYR A 440 16.71 3.28 20.49
N ASN A 441 15.78 4.23 20.36
CA ASN A 441 15.76 5.46 21.15
C ASN A 441 15.32 5.23 22.61
N ASP A 442 14.35 4.33 22.83
CA ASP A 442 13.87 3.94 24.16
C ASP A 442 15.01 3.17 24.91
N ASP A 443 15.76 2.29 24.23
CA ASP A 443 16.97 1.63 24.76
C ASP A 443 18.10 2.65 25.06
N HIS A 444 18.38 3.57 24.13
CA HIS A 444 19.42 4.59 24.33
C HIS A 444 19.12 5.53 25.51
N THR A 445 17.86 5.94 25.65
CA THR A 445 17.43 6.77 26.79
C THR A 445 17.42 5.98 28.10
N SER A 446 17.07 4.68 28.07
CA SER A 446 17.21 3.78 29.22
C SER A 446 18.67 3.71 29.72
N VAL A 447 19.63 3.49 28.82
CA VAL A 447 21.07 3.47 29.15
C VAL A 447 21.56 4.82 29.68
N LEU A 448 21.04 5.94 29.14
CA LEU A 448 21.36 7.28 29.65
C LEU A 448 20.79 7.51 31.05
N ILE A 449 19.59 7.02 31.34
CA ILE A 449 18.97 7.06 32.68
C ILE A 449 19.78 6.22 33.66
N GLU A 450 20.13 4.97 33.32
CA GLU A 450 20.97 4.11 34.16
C GLU A 450 22.31 4.77 34.50
N LYS A 451 22.95 5.40 33.50
CA LYS A 451 24.20 6.16 33.71
C LYS A 451 23.99 7.34 34.67
N LEU A 452 22.99 8.19 34.42
CA LEU A 452 22.69 9.34 35.29
C LEU A 452 22.32 8.92 36.71
N GLN A 453 21.69 7.76 36.88
CA GLN A 453 21.32 7.20 38.17
C GLN A 453 22.54 6.62 38.92
N ASN A 454 23.49 6.01 38.21
CA ASN A 454 24.79 5.61 38.74
C ASN A 454 25.63 6.85 39.16
N ASP A 455 25.69 7.87 38.30
CA ASP A 455 26.36 9.14 38.61
C ASP A 455 25.70 9.84 39.83
N LEU A 456 24.37 9.78 39.96
CA LEU A 456 23.62 10.26 41.13
C LEU A 456 24.00 9.48 42.41
N ASP A 457 24.08 8.15 42.35
CA ASP A 457 24.39 7.31 43.51
C ASP A 457 25.87 7.46 43.95
N GLN A 458 26.79 7.63 43.01
CA GLN A 458 28.18 8.03 43.31
C GLN A 458 28.23 9.38 44.05
N ASN A 459 27.47 10.38 43.61
CA ASN A 459 27.37 11.66 44.30
C ASN A 459 26.75 11.52 45.71
N LYS A 460 25.77 10.63 45.92
CA LYS A 460 25.25 10.31 47.27
C LYS A 460 26.32 9.71 48.17
N THR A 461 27.15 8.79 47.66
CA THR A 461 28.26 8.22 48.44
C THR A 461 29.28 9.29 48.83
N LEU A 462 29.68 10.16 47.89
CA LEU A 462 30.61 11.26 48.18
C LEU A 462 30.05 12.25 49.21
N ILE A 463 28.75 12.57 49.16
CA ILE A 463 28.08 13.42 50.16
C ILE A 463 28.09 12.76 51.54
N ASN A 464 27.84 11.45 51.62
CA ASN A 464 27.90 10.71 52.88
C ASN A 464 29.32 10.68 53.45
N ASP A 465 30.35 10.46 52.62
CA ASP A 465 31.75 10.44 53.05
C ASP A 465 32.21 11.82 53.56
N LEU A 466 31.88 12.90 52.85
CA LEU A 466 32.13 14.28 53.31
C LEU A 466 31.35 14.61 54.59
N GLN A 467 30.15 14.06 54.77
CA GLN A 467 29.36 14.24 55.99
C GLN A 467 29.95 13.45 57.18
N ASN A 468 30.53 12.28 56.92
CA ASN A 468 31.28 11.50 57.90
C ASN A 468 32.58 12.21 58.31
N GLU A 469 33.34 12.76 57.35
CA GLU A 469 34.56 13.53 57.63
C GLU A 469 34.23 14.79 58.45
N LYS A 470 33.20 15.54 58.05
CA LYS A 470 32.66 16.68 58.81
C LYS A 470 32.32 16.28 60.25
N GLN A 471 31.65 15.14 60.46
CA GLN A 471 31.30 14.67 61.80
C GLN A 471 32.55 14.37 62.64
N GLN A 472 33.56 13.69 62.08
CA GLN A 472 34.83 13.44 62.76
C GLN A 472 35.59 14.74 63.07
N LEU A 473 35.51 15.77 62.23
CA LEU A 473 36.12 17.07 62.47
C LEU A 473 35.41 17.85 63.58
N ILE A 474 34.07 17.78 63.65
CA ILE A 474 33.27 18.33 64.76
C ILE A 474 33.61 17.62 66.07
N GLU A 475 33.72 16.29 66.06
CA GLU A 475 34.08 15.49 67.24
C GLU A 475 35.49 15.83 67.76
N LYS A 476 36.49 15.88 66.87
CA LYS A 476 37.85 16.34 67.20
C LYS A 476 37.90 17.79 67.73
N LEU A 477 37.05 18.68 67.22
CA LEU A 477 36.94 20.06 67.69
C LEU A 477 36.31 20.13 69.08
N ASN A 478 35.30 19.31 69.36
CA ASN A 478 34.67 19.21 70.67
C ASN A 478 35.63 18.61 71.71
N ASP A 479 36.34 17.52 71.38
CA ASP A 479 37.41 16.97 72.22
C ASP A 479 38.47 18.05 72.53
N HIS A 480 38.89 18.82 71.52
CA HIS A 480 39.86 19.88 71.73
C HIS A 480 39.30 20.99 72.65
N ASN A 481 38.07 21.44 72.44
CA ASN A 481 37.40 22.43 73.29
C ASN A 481 37.22 21.93 74.73
N GLU A 482 36.91 20.66 74.95
CA GLU A 482 36.88 20.08 76.29
C GLU A 482 38.27 20.05 76.93
N THR A 483 39.32 19.65 76.20
CA THR A 483 40.69 19.66 76.75
C THR A 483 41.16 21.08 77.08
N THR A 484 40.89 22.07 76.22
CA THR A 484 41.27 23.47 76.50
C THR A 484 40.48 24.03 77.67
N GLN A 485 39.15 23.82 77.74
CA GLN A 485 38.35 24.25 78.90
C GLN A 485 38.82 23.60 80.21
N ARG A 486 39.13 22.30 80.20
CA ARG A 486 39.72 21.61 81.37
C ARG A 486 41.04 22.25 81.79
N THR A 487 41.91 22.64 80.84
CA THR A 487 43.17 23.36 81.18
C THR A 487 42.95 24.80 81.63
N ILE A 488 41.95 25.52 81.10
CA ILE A 488 41.58 26.87 81.54
C ILE A 488 41.14 26.83 83.00
N ASN A 489 40.19 25.96 83.35
CA ASN A 489 39.70 25.82 84.72
C ASN A 489 40.84 25.51 85.72
N LEU A 490 41.81 24.69 85.31
CA LEU A 490 42.97 24.30 86.13
C LEU A 490 43.97 25.45 86.28
N LEU A 491 44.20 26.24 85.22
CA LEU A 491 45.01 27.46 85.29
C LEU A 491 44.33 28.56 86.13
N GLU A 492 43.01 28.71 86.04
CA GLU A 492 42.22 29.62 86.89
C GLU A 492 42.30 29.22 88.37
N GLN A 493 42.20 27.91 88.68
CA GLN A 493 42.39 27.39 90.03
C GLN A 493 43.81 27.68 90.57
N ASN A 494 44.84 27.43 89.76
CA ASN A 494 46.23 27.75 90.13
C ASN A 494 46.44 29.27 90.32
N LEU A 495 45.81 30.10 89.50
CA LEU A 495 45.86 31.56 89.59
C LEU A 495 45.10 32.08 90.83
N HIS A 496 44.01 31.42 91.23
CA HIS A 496 43.32 31.69 92.49
C HIS A 496 44.20 31.35 93.70
N ILE A 497 44.87 30.19 93.70
CA ILE A 497 45.81 29.79 94.75
C ILE A 497 46.96 30.82 94.83
N ALA A 498 47.61 31.14 93.71
CA ALA A 498 48.70 32.12 93.67
C ALA A 498 48.28 33.53 94.13
N LYS A 499 47.02 33.95 93.88
CA LYS A 499 46.47 35.21 94.44
C LYS A 499 46.26 35.14 95.95
N HIS A 500 45.69 34.05 96.44
CA HIS A 500 45.48 33.82 97.86
C HIS A 500 46.81 33.82 98.64
N ASP A 501 47.83 33.14 98.10
CA ASP A 501 49.17 33.09 98.69
C ASP A 501 49.91 34.44 98.58
N LEU A 502 49.66 35.22 97.52
CA LEU A 502 50.11 36.60 97.40
C LEU A 502 49.46 37.50 98.46
N ASP A 503 48.18 37.33 98.75
CA ASP A 503 47.47 38.14 99.75
C ASP A 503 47.82 37.74 101.19
N ILE A 504 48.07 36.45 101.46
CA ILE A 504 48.71 36.00 102.71
C ILE A 504 50.10 36.61 102.85
N THR A 505 50.96 36.51 101.83
CA THR A 505 52.33 37.04 101.94
C THR A 505 52.39 38.58 101.99
N LYS A 506 51.38 39.29 101.48
CA LYS A 506 51.16 40.72 101.80
C LYS A 506 50.79 40.92 103.26
N GLN A 507 49.84 40.16 103.80
CA GLN A 507 49.43 40.28 105.21
C GLN A 507 50.57 39.94 106.18
N ASP A 508 51.39 38.93 105.86
CA ASP A 508 52.62 38.60 106.57
C ASP A 508 53.67 39.71 106.43
N ASN A 509 53.80 40.33 105.25
CA ASN A 509 54.69 41.49 105.05
C ASN A 509 54.21 42.74 105.80
N ASP A 510 52.92 43.01 105.84
CA ASP A 510 52.34 44.19 106.49
C ASP A 510 52.38 44.03 108.02
N THR A 511 52.11 42.83 108.53
CA THR A 511 52.33 42.51 109.95
C THR A 511 53.82 42.51 110.30
N LEU A 512 54.72 42.02 109.45
CA LEU A 512 56.17 42.14 109.64
C LEU A 512 56.66 43.58 109.53
N GLN A 513 56.00 44.43 108.73
CA GLN A 513 56.31 45.86 108.60
C GLN A 513 55.81 46.64 109.81
N ASP A 514 54.67 46.28 110.38
CA ASP A 514 54.20 46.81 111.66
C ASP A 514 55.06 46.30 112.82
N ASP A 515 55.45 45.03 112.83
CA ASP A 515 56.40 44.52 113.82
C ASP A 515 57.81 45.09 113.61
N PHE A 516 58.19 45.46 112.38
CA PHE A 516 59.40 46.24 112.08
C PHE A 516 59.26 47.71 112.49
N ASN A 517 58.08 48.33 112.41
CA ASN A 517 57.83 49.67 112.95
C ASN A 517 57.85 49.67 114.48
N ASN A 518 57.21 48.69 115.10
CA ASN A 518 57.26 48.43 116.55
C ASN A 518 58.67 48.04 116.99
N TYR A 519 59.41 47.27 116.20
CA TYR A 519 60.81 46.96 116.44
C TYR A 519 61.68 48.19 116.22
N LYS A 520 61.40 49.07 115.24
CA LYS A 520 62.11 50.33 115.00
C LYS A 520 61.85 51.35 116.10
N ILE A 521 60.66 51.37 116.71
CA ILE A 521 60.39 52.15 117.93
C ILE A 521 61.15 51.54 119.11
N ARG A 522 61.06 50.21 119.32
CA ARG A 522 61.85 49.47 120.32
C ARG A 522 63.37 49.61 120.09
N ALA A 523 63.82 49.74 118.86
CA ALA A 523 65.21 49.83 118.43
C ALA A 523 65.69 51.27 118.23
N GLN A 524 64.83 52.28 118.25
CA GLN A 524 65.20 53.68 118.49
C GLN A 524 65.29 53.96 119.99
N SER A 525 64.41 53.34 120.79
CA SER A 525 64.56 53.23 122.24
C SER A 525 65.87 52.51 122.61
N VAL A 526 66.17 51.39 121.95
CA VAL A 526 67.41 50.63 122.15
C VAL A 526 68.62 51.21 121.40
N LEU A 527 68.50 51.97 120.30
CA LEU A 527 69.65 52.75 119.75
C LEU A 527 70.09 53.86 120.72
N LYS A 528 69.17 54.37 121.54
CA LYS A 528 69.47 55.22 122.71
C LYS A 528 70.24 54.46 123.83
N GLN A 529 70.36 53.14 123.74
CA GLN A 529 71.10 52.26 124.67
C GLN A 529 72.22 51.43 124.01
N GLN A 530 72.28 51.35 122.68
CA GLN A 530 73.17 50.47 121.90
C GLN A 530 73.92 51.24 120.80
N GLN A 531 74.59 52.34 121.16
CA GLN A 531 75.74 52.83 120.39
C GLN A 531 76.97 51.93 120.59
N LEU A 532 76.87 50.61 120.34
CA LEU A 532 77.98 49.66 120.43
C LEU A 532 77.77 48.42 119.51
N ASN A 533 78.67 48.28 118.53
CA ASN A 533 79.13 47.03 117.88
C ASN A 533 78.20 46.17 116.98
N GLN A 534 78.18 46.53 115.69
CA GLN A 534 78.59 45.71 114.52
C GLN A 534 78.21 44.19 114.37
N ARG A 535 77.57 43.92 113.21
CA ARG A 535 78.02 43.03 112.10
C ARG A 535 77.46 41.59 111.86
N ASP A 536 77.25 41.37 110.55
CA ASP A 536 77.45 40.18 109.69
C ASP A 536 76.69 38.86 109.92
N ARG A 537 76.04 38.39 108.84
CA ARG A 537 76.37 37.11 108.16
C ARG A 537 75.67 36.93 106.80
N THR A 538 76.39 36.30 105.87
CA THR A 538 75.89 35.79 104.57
C THR A 538 76.01 34.26 104.51
N PRO A 539 75.14 33.53 103.78
CA PRO A 539 75.27 32.08 103.55
C PRO A 539 76.07 31.72 102.28
N SER A 540 76.35 30.41 102.13
CA SER A 540 77.18 29.78 101.09
C SER A 540 76.67 29.92 99.65
N LEU A 541 77.57 29.79 98.66
CA LEU A 541 77.23 29.64 97.24
C LEU A 541 77.11 28.16 96.77
N ALA A 542 77.58 27.19 97.56
CA ALA A 542 77.81 25.82 97.08
C ALA A 542 76.53 25.10 96.59
N ASP A 543 75.44 25.19 97.36
CA ASP A 543 74.25 24.36 97.15
C ASP A 543 73.53 24.70 95.84
N LYS A 544 73.56 25.97 95.44
CA LYS A 544 73.00 26.44 94.15
C LYS A 544 73.74 25.92 92.92
N GLN A 545 74.98 25.48 93.04
CA GLN A 545 75.73 24.98 91.89
C GLN A 545 75.26 23.57 91.49
N ILE A 546 74.93 22.72 92.47
CA ILE A 546 74.46 21.34 92.26
C ILE A 546 73.04 21.34 91.67
N GLU A 547 72.16 22.21 92.18
CA GLU A 547 70.79 22.40 91.68
C GLU A 547 70.76 22.87 90.21
N LEU A 548 71.75 23.66 89.80
CA LEU A 548 71.96 24.05 88.40
C LEU A 548 72.50 22.91 87.52
N GLU A 549 73.38 22.05 88.03
CA GLU A 549 73.87 20.89 87.26
C GLU A 549 72.77 19.83 87.02
N GLU A 550 71.95 19.52 88.03
CA GLU A 550 70.81 18.61 87.86
C GLU A 550 69.78 19.11 86.83
N THR A 551 69.52 20.42 86.80
CA THR A 551 68.56 21.01 85.85
C THR A 551 69.12 21.05 84.43
N ILE A 552 70.44 21.25 84.27
CA ILE A 552 71.13 21.13 82.98
C ILE A 552 71.06 19.68 82.45
N GLU A 553 71.22 18.64 83.29
CA GLU A 553 71.11 17.26 82.81
C GLU A 553 69.68 16.92 82.35
N LYS A 554 68.66 17.31 83.11
CA LYS A 554 67.24 17.15 82.75
C LYS A 554 66.88 17.87 81.44
N LEU A 555 67.44 19.06 81.20
CA LEU A 555 67.32 19.77 79.93
C LEU A 555 68.02 19.04 78.76
N ASN A 556 69.20 18.45 78.98
CA ASN A 556 69.90 17.70 77.93
C ASN A 556 69.17 16.39 77.52
N ILE A 557 68.48 15.73 78.45
CA ILE A 557 67.67 14.55 78.16
C ILE A 557 66.47 14.93 77.28
N THR A 558 65.68 15.92 77.71
CA THR A 558 64.50 16.40 76.95
C THR A 558 64.86 17.01 75.59
N LEU A 559 66.05 17.62 75.45
CA LEU A 559 66.57 18.09 74.16
C LEU A 559 66.92 16.93 73.21
N ARG A 560 67.44 15.80 73.73
CA ARG A 560 67.63 14.58 72.92
C ARG A 560 66.30 13.95 72.49
N GLU A 561 65.34 13.86 73.39
CA GLU A 561 64.02 13.27 73.11
C GLU A 561 63.25 14.08 72.06
N THR A 562 63.25 15.40 72.17
CA THR A 562 62.66 16.30 71.17
C THR A 562 63.39 16.23 69.83
N ASN A 563 64.73 16.18 69.81
CA ASN A 563 65.50 16.02 68.58
C ASN A 563 65.25 14.67 67.88
N ASN A 564 65.11 13.57 68.64
CA ASN A 564 64.72 12.26 68.10
C ASN A 564 63.30 12.30 67.51
N LYS A 565 62.36 12.97 68.19
CA LYS A 565 60.99 13.14 67.70
C LYS A 565 60.93 14.00 66.42
N ILE A 566 61.80 15.01 66.31
CA ILE A 566 61.96 15.80 65.09
C ILE A 566 62.49 14.93 63.94
N GLN A 567 63.48 14.05 64.16
CA GLN A 567 63.95 13.14 63.10
C GLN A 567 62.87 12.14 62.64
N LEU A 568 62.06 11.61 63.56
CA LEU A 568 60.93 10.75 63.20
C LEU A 568 59.93 11.51 62.32
N LEU A 569 59.50 12.71 62.73
CA LEU A 569 58.58 13.56 61.95
C LEU A 569 59.16 13.95 60.58
N ILE A 570 60.47 14.18 60.47
CA ILE A 570 61.14 14.40 59.17
C ILE A 570 61.02 13.16 58.29
N SER A 571 61.29 11.97 58.84
CA SER A 571 61.20 10.71 58.08
C SER A 571 59.77 10.35 57.65
N GLU A 572 58.77 10.64 58.49
CA GLU A 572 57.35 10.48 58.15
C GLU A 572 56.95 11.45 57.02
N ASN A 573 57.31 12.72 57.14
CA ASN A 573 57.03 13.74 56.11
C ASN A 573 57.72 13.38 54.77
N GLU A 574 58.94 12.85 54.82
CA GLU A 574 59.64 12.28 53.68
C GLU A 574 58.92 11.07 53.04
N THR A 575 58.13 10.30 53.79
CA THR A 575 57.30 9.22 53.22
C THR A 575 55.98 9.75 52.63
N PHE A 576 55.31 10.68 53.31
CA PHE A 576 54.11 11.33 52.78
C PHE A 576 54.39 12.07 51.47
N GLN A 577 55.54 12.75 51.36
CA GLN A 577 55.92 13.46 50.13
C GLN A 577 56.18 12.49 48.96
N LYS A 578 56.78 11.31 49.20
CA LYS A 578 56.95 10.27 48.18
C LYS A 578 55.62 9.63 47.75
N GLU A 579 54.66 9.54 48.67
CA GLU A 579 53.31 9.05 48.36
C GLU A 579 52.49 10.10 47.59
N GLN A 580 52.66 11.39 47.91
CA GLN A 580 52.11 12.51 47.16
C GLN A 580 52.66 12.57 45.72
N ASP A 581 53.97 12.42 45.53
CA ASP A 581 54.60 12.36 44.19
C ASP A 581 54.05 11.19 43.35
N ARG A 582 53.82 10.02 43.98
CA ARG A 582 53.17 8.87 43.33
C ARG A 582 51.71 9.14 42.94
N LEU A 583 50.94 9.79 43.80
CA LEU A 583 49.55 10.17 43.50
C LEU A 583 49.49 11.17 42.34
N ILE A 584 50.42 12.12 42.28
CA ILE A 584 50.57 13.06 41.16
C ILE A 584 50.93 12.30 39.87
N GLU A 585 51.86 11.34 39.92
CA GLU A 585 52.23 10.54 38.74
C GLU A 585 51.06 9.66 38.24
N LEU A 586 50.28 9.09 39.16
CA LEU A 586 49.08 8.30 38.85
C LEU A 586 47.98 9.17 38.24
N GLN A 587 47.71 10.35 38.84
CA GLN A 587 46.74 11.32 38.33
C GLN A 587 47.14 11.81 36.93
N ALA A 588 48.43 12.06 36.68
CA ALA A 588 48.95 12.43 35.36
C ALA A 588 48.80 11.31 34.33
N LYS A 589 48.94 10.03 34.72
CA LYS A 589 48.68 8.87 33.84
C LYS A 589 47.19 8.76 33.49
N LEU A 590 46.30 8.77 34.49
CA LEU A 590 44.85 8.70 34.31
C LEU A 590 44.33 9.88 33.46
N MET A 591 44.85 11.09 33.65
CA MET A 591 44.49 12.26 32.85
C MET A 591 44.92 12.11 31.38
N ASN A 592 46.10 11.53 31.12
CA ASN A 592 46.55 11.25 29.74
C ASN A 592 45.76 10.10 29.08
N GLU A 593 45.41 9.05 29.82
CA GLU A 593 44.56 7.97 29.30
C GLU A 593 43.14 8.45 29.00
N SER A 594 42.56 9.25 29.89
CA SER A 594 41.26 9.92 29.67
C SER A 594 41.29 10.80 28.41
N LYS A 595 42.29 11.69 28.30
CA LYS A 595 42.50 12.55 27.12
C LYS A 595 42.70 11.75 25.83
N LYS A 596 43.41 10.63 25.88
CA LYS A 596 43.56 9.74 24.71
C LYS A 596 42.24 9.10 24.32
N ARG A 597 41.48 8.58 25.29
CA ARG A 597 40.14 7.99 25.06
C ARG A 597 39.17 9.01 24.48
N GLU A 598 39.21 10.26 24.96
CA GLU A 598 38.45 11.37 24.38
C GLU A 598 38.85 11.65 22.93
N GLN A 599 40.16 11.68 22.62
CA GLN A 599 40.64 11.86 21.25
C GLN A 599 40.23 10.70 20.31
N ASP A 600 40.22 9.46 20.80
CA ASP A 600 39.82 8.31 20.00
C ASP A 600 38.30 8.26 19.77
N LEU A 601 37.48 8.62 20.76
CA LEU A 601 36.03 8.84 20.60
C LEU A 601 35.73 9.96 19.60
N ARG A 602 36.42 11.10 19.70
CA ARG A 602 36.27 12.22 18.73
C ARG A 602 36.59 11.80 17.29
N LYS A 603 37.53 10.87 17.07
CA LYS A 603 37.81 10.30 15.74
C LYS A 603 36.68 9.39 15.25
N GLN A 604 36.14 8.53 16.14
CA GLN A 604 35.00 7.67 15.80
C GLN A 604 33.77 8.50 15.41
N HIS A 605 33.41 9.48 16.24
CA HIS A 605 32.28 10.38 15.95
C HIS A 605 32.48 11.14 14.64
N LYS A 606 33.71 11.57 14.31
CA LYS A 606 33.98 12.18 13.01
C LYS A 606 33.75 11.20 11.85
N ILE A 607 34.29 9.98 11.91
CA ILE A 607 34.10 8.98 10.85
C ILE A 607 32.61 8.65 10.67
N GLU A 608 31.82 8.66 11.75
CA GLU A 608 30.39 8.40 11.71
C GLU A 608 29.60 9.58 11.11
N ILE A 609 29.97 10.83 11.40
CA ILE A 609 29.45 12.01 10.69
C ILE A 609 29.82 11.97 9.21
N ASP A 610 31.10 11.73 8.88
CA ASP A 610 31.59 11.63 7.50
C ASP A 610 30.80 10.53 6.73
N ASN A 611 30.45 9.40 7.39
CA ASN A 611 29.61 8.35 6.80
C ASN A 611 28.14 8.79 6.58
N ILE A 612 27.52 9.44 7.56
CA ILE A 612 26.13 9.92 7.48
C ILE A 612 25.98 10.98 6.37
N GLU A 613 26.95 11.90 6.24
CA GLU A 613 26.99 12.87 5.14
C GLU A 613 27.06 12.19 3.78
N ASN A 614 27.90 11.15 3.63
CA ASN A 614 27.99 10.38 2.38
C ASN A 614 26.69 9.62 2.06
N GLU A 615 26.04 9.00 3.05
CA GLU A 615 24.76 8.30 2.84
C GLU A 615 23.64 9.29 2.46
N TYR A 616 23.59 10.45 3.11
CA TYR A 616 22.63 11.51 2.78
C TYR A 616 22.84 12.04 1.36
N LEU A 617 24.10 12.25 0.95
CA LEU A 617 24.45 12.65 -0.41
C LEU A 617 24.07 11.57 -1.45
N GLN A 618 24.24 10.28 -1.11
CA GLN A 618 23.82 9.18 -1.97
C GLN A 618 22.28 9.11 -2.09
N ARG A 619 21.54 9.27 -0.98
CA ARG A 619 20.06 9.34 -0.99
C ARG A 619 19.53 10.50 -1.84
N ILE A 620 20.23 11.64 -1.88
CA ILE A 620 19.92 12.76 -2.78
C ILE A 620 20.11 12.35 -4.24
N ASN A 621 21.28 11.81 -4.61
CA ASN A 621 21.56 11.37 -5.99
C ASN A 621 20.55 10.32 -6.48
N ASP A 622 20.23 9.32 -5.65
CA ASP A 622 19.23 8.29 -5.94
C ASP A 622 17.82 8.89 -6.14
N ASN A 623 17.49 10.01 -5.50
CA ASN A 623 16.20 10.68 -5.65
C ASN A 623 16.17 11.61 -6.88
N ASP A 624 17.27 12.29 -7.18
CA ASP A 624 17.45 13.05 -8.42
C ASP A 624 17.36 12.16 -9.65
N ASP A 625 17.93 10.95 -9.61
CA ASP A 625 17.82 9.99 -10.73
C ASP A 625 16.42 9.38 -10.84
N LYS A 626 15.70 9.14 -9.73
CA LYS A 626 14.26 8.81 -9.78
C LYS A 626 13.44 9.95 -10.39
N LEU A 627 13.76 11.20 -10.05
CA LEU A 627 13.09 12.39 -10.58
C LEU A 627 13.34 12.57 -12.09
N LYS A 628 14.59 12.43 -12.55
CA LYS A 628 14.95 12.44 -13.99
C LYS A 628 14.19 11.35 -14.76
N ASN A 629 14.12 10.14 -14.22
CA ASN A 629 13.38 9.03 -14.83
C ASN A 629 11.86 9.27 -14.87
N ALA A 630 11.28 9.88 -13.82
CA ALA A 630 9.87 10.26 -13.80
C ALA A 630 9.55 11.36 -14.82
N ILE A 631 10.41 12.36 -14.96
CA ILE A 631 10.31 13.42 -15.99
C ILE A 631 10.38 12.79 -17.39
N LEU A 632 11.40 11.96 -17.66
CA LEU A 632 11.57 11.28 -18.95
C LEU A 632 10.36 10.39 -19.30
N HIS A 633 9.78 9.69 -18.33
CA HIS A 633 8.57 8.91 -18.55
C HIS A 633 7.36 9.79 -18.90
N ASN A 634 7.18 10.91 -18.19
CA ASN A 634 6.10 11.87 -18.46
C ASN A 634 6.26 12.56 -19.83
N ASP A 635 7.50 12.92 -20.22
CA ASP A 635 7.79 13.45 -21.56
C ASP A 635 7.50 12.40 -22.65
N THR A 636 7.90 11.14 -22.43
CA THR A 636 7.62 10.01 -23.35
C THR A 636 6.10 9.83 -23.53
N LEU A 637 5.34 9.87 -22.43
CA LEU A 637 3.88 9.76 -22.45
C LEU A 637 3.24 10.99 -23.14
N SER A 638 3.78 12.19 -22.91
CA SER A 638 3.34 13.42 -23.59
C SER A 638 3.60 13.37 -25.10
N THR A 639 4.74 12.82 -25.54
CA THR A 639 5.01 12.60 -26.97
C THR A 639 4.09 11.56 -27.58
N ALA A 640 3.82 10.45 -26.90
CA ALA A 640 2.89 9.41 -27.38
C ALA A 640 1.45 9.96 -27.54
N PHE A 641 0.95 10.74 -26.58
CA PHE A 641 -0.36 11.39 -26.71
C PHE A 641 -0.39 12.45 -27.84
N LYS A 642 0.69 13.23 -28.03
CA LYS A 642 0.79 14.17 -29.17
C LYS A 642 0.78 13.45 -30.51
N GLU A 643 1.48 12.32 -30.62
CA GLU A 643 1.49 11.49 -31.82
C GLU A 643 0.11 10.88 -32.09
N GLN A 644 -0.56 10.32 -31.07
CA GLN A 644 -1.93 9.79 -31.17
C GLN A 644 -2.96 10.86 -31.57
N ILE A 645 -2.84 12.08 -31.05
CA ILE A 645 -3.68 13.21 -31.47
C ILE A 645 -3.40 13.54 -32.94
N SER A 646 -2.13 13.61 -33.35
CA SER A 646 -1.75 13.93 -34.73
C SER A 646 -2.20 12.85 -35.73
N THR A 647 -2.19 11.56 -35.37
CA THR A 647 -2.77 10.50 -36.21
C THR A 647 -4.28 10.66 -36.33
N MET A 648 -5.01 10.90 -35.22
CA MET A 648 -6.46 11.15 -35.30
C MET A 648 -6.81 12.39 -36.12
N GLU A 649 -6.03 13.48 -36.01
CA GLU A 649 -6.20 14.68 -36.84
C GLU A 649 -5.98 14.37 -38.33
N SER A 650 -4.99 13.53 -38.64
CA SER A 650 -4.72 13.07 -40.00
C SER A 650 -5.84 12.18 -40.55
N ASP A 651 -6.33 11.22 -39.77
CA ASP A 651 -7.40 10.30 -40.15
C ASP A 651 -8.75 11.01 -40.31
N HIS A 652 -9.08 11.94 -39.40
CA HIS A 652 -10.24 12.82 -39.56
C HIS A 652 -10.12 13.69 -40.81
N LYS A 653 -8.95 14.28 -41.07
CA LYS A 653 -8.71 15.08 -42.28
C LYS A 653 -8.80 14.25 -43.56
N HIS A 654 -8.33 13.00 -43.54
CA HIS A 654 -8.47 12.06 -44.66
C HIS A 654 -9.95 11.69 -44.88
N THR A 655 -10.68 11.35 -43.81
CA THR A 655 -12.12 11.05 -43.85
C THR A 655 -12.92 12.24 -44.39
N ILE A 656 -12.64 13.45 -43.92
CA ILE A 656 -13.25 14.70 -44.44
C ILE A 656 -12.93 14.89 -45.93
N SER A 657 -11.69 14.60 -46.36
CA SER A 657 -11.30 14.69 -47.77
C SER A 657 -12.03 13.67 -48.66
N ILE A 658 -12.30 12.46 -48.15
CA ILE A 658 -13.12 11.45 -48.84
C ILE A 658 -14.56 11.93 -48.94
N SER A 659 -15.18 12.33 -47.82
CA SER A 659 -16.57 12.83 -47.83
C SER A 659 -16.75 14.10 -48.68
N GLN A 660 -15.73 14.96 -48.79
CA GLN A 660 -15.75 16.10 -49.70
C GLN A 660 -15.72 15.66 -51.17
N ASN A 661 -14.89 14.67 -51.52
CA ASN A 661 -14.85 14.08 -52.86
C ASN A 661 -16.18 13.38 -53.22
N ASP A 662 -16.76 12.62 -52.30
CA ASP A 662 -18.03 11.91 -52.52
C ASP A 662 -19.21 12.89 -52.67
N LEU A 663 -19.20 14.00 -51.92
CA LEU A 663 -20.13 15.11 -52.11
C LEU A 663 -19.92 15.84 -53.43
N GLU A 664 -18.68 15.96 -53.92
CA GLU A 664 -18.39 16.55 -55.23
C GLU A 664 -18.85 15.64 -56.38
N ILE A 665 -18.64 14.33 -56.28
CA ILE A 665 -19.20 13.32 -57.22
C ILE A 665 -20.72 13.40 -57.21
N SER A 666 -21.36 13.34 -56.03
CA SER A 666 -22.82 13.46 -55.88
C SER A 666 -23.36 14.76 -56.48
N ARG A 667 -22.61 15.87 -56.35
CA ARG A 667 -22.96 17.17 -56.94
C ARG A 667 -22.82 17.18 -58.46
N GLN A 668 -21.82 16.50 -59.02
CA GLN A 668 -21.68 16.30 -60.47
C GLN A 668 -22.82 15.42 -61.03
N GLU A 669 -23.21 14.35 -60.33
CA GLU A 669 -24.36 13.52 -60.70
C GLU A 669 -25.67 14.30 -60.69
N ILE A 670 -25.95 15.07 -59.62
CA ILE A 670 -27.10 15.97 -59.54
C ILE A 670 -27.08 17.00 -60.68
N GLN A 671 -25.91 17.50 -61.08
CA GLN A 671 -25.78 18.43 -62.21
C GLN A 671 -26.08 17.74 -63.56
N GLN A 672 -25.62 16.50 -63.78
CA GLN A 672 -25.97 15.72 -64.98
C GLN A 672 -27.47 15.38 -65.03
N LEU A 673 -28.06 14.94 -63.91
CA LEU A 673 -29.50 14.69 -63.80
C LEU A 673 -30.33 15.95 -64.06
N LYS A 674 -29.87 17.12 -63.59
CA LYS A 674 -30.53 18.40 -63.87
C LYS A 674 -30.51 18.75 -65.36
N ILE A 675 -29.36 18.58 -66.03
CA ILE A 675 -29.23 18.77 -67.48
C ILE A 675 -30.13 17.78 -68.25
N HIS A 676 -30.22 16.53 -67.78
CA HIS A 676 -31.09 15.52 -68.40
C HIS A 676 -32.59 15.87 -68.27
N ILE A 677 -33.02 16.37 -67.11
CA ILE A 677 -34.39 16.87 -66.89
C ILE A 677 -34.68 18.08 -67.79
N GLU A 678 -33.72 19.00 -67.94
CA GLU A 678 -33.85 20.19 -68.81
C GLU A 678 -33.98 19.79 -70.29
N LEU A 679 -33.23 18.77 -70.74
CA LEU A 679 -33.34 18.19 -72.08
C LEU A 679 -34.70 17.51 -72.30
N LEU A 680 -35.20 16.76 -71.32
CA LEU A 680 -36.53 16.12 -71.37
C LEU A 680 -37.67 17.14 -71.39
N GLN A 681 -37.51 18.27 -70.70
CA GLN A 681 -38.47 19.38 -70.76
C GLN A 681 -38.50 20.01 -72.17
N GLN A 682 -37.33 20.22 -72.80
CA GLN A 682 -37.27 20.70 -74.18
C GLN A 682 -37.99 19.76 -75.16
N THR A 683 -37.86 18.43 -75.03
CA THR A 683 -38.57 17.47 -75.89
C THR A 683 -40.11 17.46 -75.76
N ASN A 684 -40.68 18.16 -74.78
CA ASN A 684 -42.13 18.26 -74.57
C ASN A 684 -42.75 19.59 -75.06
N ILE A 685 -41.95 20.51 -75.64
CA ILE A 685 -42.39 21.88 -75.93
C ILE A 685 -42.85 22.09 -77.40
N ASP A 686 -42.57 21.16 -78.31
CA ASP A 686 -43.00 21.21 -79.74
C ASP A 686 -44.52 21.10 -79.99
N ASN A 687 -45.38 21.22 -78.96
CA ASN A 687 -46.83 21.07 -79.07
C ASN A 687 -47.66 22.08 -78.25
N LYS A 688 -47.38 23.39 -78.39
CA LYS A 688 -48.38 24.46 -78.65
C LYS A 688 -47.79 25.88 -78.63
N GLU A 689 -48.06 26.64 -79.69
CA GLU A 689 -47.84 28.09 -79.70
C GLU A 689 -48.99 28.89 -79.07
N ASN A 690 -48.63 30.11 -78.64
CA ASN A 690 -49.42 31.28 -78.26
C ASN A 690 -49.66 31.49 -76.76
N SER A 691 -49.48 32.66 -76.13
CA SER A 691 -48.98 34.02 -76.47
C SER A 691 -49.49 34.88 -75.27
N THR A 692 -48.88 35.96 -74.76
CA THR A 692 -47.59 36.66 -74.97
C THR A 692 -47.45 37.71 -73.87
N SER A 693 -46.33 37.78 -73.15
CA SER A 693 -45.76 39.05 -72.63
C SER A 693 -44.36 38.87 -71.99
N ASN A 694 -43.36 39.46 -72.64
CA ASN A 694 -41.98 39.68 -72.14
C ASN A 694 -41.83 41.18 -71.76
N PRO A 695 -40.68 41.72 -71.27
CA PRO A 695 -39.31 41.15 -71.30
C PRO A 695 -38.45 41.33 -70.01
N GLU A 696 -37.27 40.68 -70.03
CA GLU A 696 -35.91 41.16 -69.63
C GLU A 696 -35.65 41.95 -68.31
N SER A 697 -34.51 41.81 -67.63
CA SER A 697 -33.30 40.97 -67.84
C SER A 697 -32.52 40.79 -66.51
N SER A 698 -31.55 39.87 -66.47
CA SER A 698 -30.75 39.60 -65.25
C SER A 698 -29.28 39.26 -65.52
N HIS A 699 -28.40 40.25 -65.36
CA HIS A 699 -26.96 40.11 -65.10
C HIS A 699 -26.60 41.15 -64.03
N ILE A 700 -25.86 40.82 -62.96
CA ILE A 700 -24.39 40.77 -62.81
C ILE A 700 -24.21 40.17 -61.38
N GLY A 701 -23.35 39.21 -61.01
CA GLY A 701 -21.97 38.91 -61.41
C GLY A 701 -20.97 39.62 -60.47
N ILE A 702 -20.23 38.94 -59.58
CA ILE A 702 -19.07 39.52 -58.86
C ILE A 702 -18.22 38.43 -58.19
N ASN A 703 -16.91 38.67 -58.06
CA ASN A 703 -15.93 37.79 -57.43
C ASN A 703 -15.43 38.36 -56.08
N ASN A 704 -15.08 37.44 -55.16
CA ASN A 704 -14.00 37.49 -54.17
C ASN A 704 -13.83 38.66 -53.16
N HIS A 705 -13.57 38.25 -51.91
CA HIS A 705 -12.78 38.95 -50.86
C HIS A 705 -13.41 40.22 -50.22
N CYS A 706 -13.17 40.57 -48.94
CA CYS A 706 -12.35 39.94 -47.88
C CYS A 706 -12.84 40.33 -46.47
N ASN A 707 -12.28 39.65 -45.45
CA ASN A 707 -12.02 40.15 -44.08
C ASN A 707 -13.16 40.46 -43.08
N ARG A 708 -13.18 39.61 -42.03
CA ARG A 708 -12.89 39.93 -40.60
C ARG A 708 -13.96 40.48 -39.63
N ASP A 709 -13.66 40.17 -38.37
CA ASP A 709 -13.98 40.78 -37.08
C ASP A 709 -15.40 40.67 -36.48
N ASP A 710 -15.49 39.77 -35.49
CA ASP A 710 -15.95 40.00 -34.11
C ASP A 710 -17.44 40.03 -33.69
N THR A 711 -17.59 39.71 -32.39
CA THR A 711 -18.69 40.02 -31.46
C THR A 711 -20.06 39.32 -31.56
N LEU A 712 -20.20 38.26 -30.73
CA LEU A 712 -21.12 38.16 -29.58
C LEU A 712 -22.67 38.12 -29.75
N ALA A 713 -23.29 37.56 -28.70
CA ALA A 713 -24.73 37.45 -28.38
C ALA A 713 -25.56 36.57 -29.35
N CYS A 714 -26.07 35.40 -28.96
CA CYS A 714 -26.93 35.05 -27.79
C CYS A 714 -28.35 35.62 -27.87
N SER A 715 -29.34 34.74 -28.06
CA SER A 715 -30.58 34.68 -27.26
C SER A 715 -31.38 33.42 -27.59
N THR A 716 -31.85 32.72 -26.54
CA THR A 716 -33.18 32.09 -26.33
C THR A 716 -33.86 31.26 -27.44
N ASP A 717 -34.62 30.18 -27.20
CA ASP A 717 -34.89 29.24 -26.08
C ASP A 717 -35.64 28.03 -26.76
N GLU A 718 -36.14 26.91 -26.20
CA GLU A 718 -36.85 26.62 -24.94
C GLU A 718 -36.90 25.09 -24.63
N ARG A 719 -37.08 24.75 -23.33
CA ARG A 719 -37.86 23.61 -22.76
C ARG A 719 -37.42 22.15 -23.05
N GLN A 720 -36.95 21.39 -22.05
CA GLN A 720 -37.67 20.65 -20.95
C GLN A 720 -38.04 19.19 -21.35
N GLN A 721 -38.02 18.14 -20.49
CA GLN A 721 -37.77 17.93 -19.04
C GLN A 721 -36.96 16.60 -18.86
N GLY A 722 -36.13 16.42 -17.82
CA GLY A 722 -36.45 15.67 -16.58
C GLY A 722 -35.70 14.32 -16.55
N GLU A 723 -35.21 13.75 -15.44
CA GLU A 723 -35.44 14.00 -13.99
C GLU A 723 -34.13 14.17 -13.15
N LYS A 724 -34.22 13.99 -11.82
CA LYS A 724 -33.27 14.33 -10.72
C LYS A 724 -32.57 13.05 -10.16
N PRO A 725 -31.55 13.10 -9.26
CA PRO A 725 -31.39 13.91 -8.03
C PRO A 725 -30.17 14.87 -8.07
N GLU A 726 -30.18 16.05 -7.44
CA GLU A 726 -30.10 16.37 -6.00
C GLU A 726 -28.78 15.98 -5.29
N SER A 727 -28.11 16.83 -4.50
CA SER A 727 -27.72 18.27 -4.66
C SER A 727 -27.10 18.78 -3.34
N THR A 728 -25.96 19.47 -3.41
CA THR A 728 -25.46 20.33 -2.31
C THR A 728 -24.81 21.60 -2.87
N ASN A 729 -25.45 22.75 -2.65
CA ASN A 729 -24.91 24.08 -2.93
C ASN A 729 -24.14 24.60 -1.69
N ILE A 730 -22.88 25.06 -1.82
CA ILE A 730 -22.42 26.40 -2.27
C ILE A 730 -22.72 27.53 -1.27
N ASN A 731 -21.64 28.06 -0.67
CA ASN A 731 -21.22 29.48 -0.64
C ASN A 731 -19.80 29.51 -0.03
N HIS A 732 -18.74 29.95 -0.73
CA HIS A 732 -18.33 31.36 -0.98
C HIS A 732 -17.83 32.07 0.31
N GLN A 733 -16.75 32.86 0.30
CA GLN A 733 -16.35 33.83 -0.75
C GLN A 733 -14.88 34.33 -0.59
N SER A 734 -14.14 34.54 -1.70
CA SER A 734 -13.04 35.52 -1.92
C SER A 734 -11.79 35.57 -1.00
N SER A 735 -10.61 36.08 -1.41
CA SER A 735 -10.17 36.76 -2.66
C SER A 735 -8.69 36.52 -2.98
N ASN A 736 -8.34 36.47 -4.27
CA ASN A 736 -6.95 36.56 -4.75
C ASN A 736 -6.44 38.02 -4.77
N ILE A 737 -5.16 38.23 -4.46
CA ILE A 737 -4.39 39.40 -4.91
C ILE A 737 -3.06 38.92 -5.52
N THR A 738 -2.82 39.28 -6.77
CA THR A 738 -1.61 38.91 -7.51
C THR A 738 -0.57 40.02 -7.44
N MET A 739 0.68 39.71 -7.09
CA MET A 739 1.84 40.53 -7.47
C MET A 739 2.95 39.65 -8.03
N LYS A 740 3.57 40.15 -9.11
CA LYS A 740 4.76 39.55 -9.75
C LYS A 740 6.01 40.12 -9.11
N ILE A 741 7.10 39.35 -9.11
CA ILE A 741 8.47 39.81 -9.39
C ILE A 741 9.27 38.61 -9.91
N SER A 742 10.30 38.88 -10.72
CA SER A 742 10.92 37.91 -11.63
C SER A 742 12.17 37.22 -11.06
N ASP A 743 12.65 36.24 -11.82
CA ASP A 743 13.91 35.52 -11.63
C ASP A 743 15.14 36.44 -11.52
N ASN A 744 16.09 36.12 -10.64
CA ASN A 744 17.50 35.82 -11.00
C ASN A 744 18.42 35.61 -9.76
N VAL A 745 19.64 35.14 -10.04
CA VAL A 745 20.85 35.09 -9.17
C VAL A 745 20.88 34.01 -8.09
N LEU A 746 21.41 32.84 -8.48
CA LEU A 746 22.34 32.08 -7.65
C LEU A 746 23.72 32.77 -7.65
N HIS A 747 24.24 33.18 -6.50
CA HIS A 747 25.57 32.78 -6.02
C HIS A 747 25.86 33.27 -4.59
N ASP A 748 27.01 32.82 -4.05
CA ASP A 748 27.72 33.31 -2.87
C ASP A 748 26.97 33.37 -1.52
N ILE A 749 27.33 32.44 -0.63
CA ILE A 749 28.22 32.74 0.50
C ILE A 749 29.02 31.47 0.84
N ASN A 750 30.35 31.59 0.85
CA ASN A 750 31.27 30.56 1.31
C ASN A 750 32.18 31.18 2.38
N SER A 751 31.85 30.95 3.65
CA SER A 751 32.54 31.54 4.80
C SER A 751 32.63 30.54 5.96
N SER A 752 33.65 29.69 5.93
CA SER A 752 34.07 28.95 7.14
C SER A 752 34.81 29.88 8.11
N SER A 753 34.47 29.85 9.39
CA SER A 753 35.29 30.43 10.46
C SER A 753 35.49 29.43 11.61
N THR A 754 36.70 28.87 11.64
CA THR A 754 37.21 28.08 12.77
C THR A 754 37.33 28.92 14.03
N ILE A 755 36.97 28.38 15.19
CA ILE A 755 37.38 28.90 16.49
C ILE A 755 38.03 27.77 17.29
N GLU A 756 39.37 27.82 17.40
CA GLU A 756 40.11 27.10 18.43
C GLU A 756 40.37 28.02 19.63
N ASN A 757 40.55 27.41 20.81
CA ASN A 757 40.74 28.09 22.08
C ASN A 757 42.10 28.78 22.19
N ASN A 758 42.20 29.83 23.01
CA ASN A 758 43.41 30.07 23.82
C ASN A 758 43.13 30.93 25.06
N THR A 759 44.02 30.86 26.05
CA THR A 759 43.77 31.26 27.44
C THR A 759 44.74 32.32 27.97
N THR A 760 44.21 33.26 28.77
CA THR A 760 44.89 34.01 29.86
C THR A 760 46.06 34.95 29.52
N THR A 761 45.95 36.25 29.84
CA THR A 761 46.82 36.97 30.83
C THR A 761 46.47 38.46 30.97
N ASN A 762 46.97 39.08 32.06
CA ASN A 762 46.74 40.47 32.46
C ASN A 762 47.30 41.53 31.49
N THR A 763 46.63 42.67 31.39
CA THR A 763 47.24 43.99 31.73
C THR A 763 46.18 45.09 31.93
N GLN A 764 46.53 46.13 32.69
CA GLN A 764 45.67 47.30 32.94
C GLN A 764 46.06 48.47 32.03
N SER A 765 45.10 49.10 31.35
CA SER A 765 45.12 50.56 31.12
C SER A 765 43.77 51.08 30.61
N SER A 766 43.46 52.32 31.01
CA SER A 766 42.27 53.09 30.62
C SER A 766 42.15 53.31 29.10
N LEU A 767 40.92 53.20 28.55
CA LEU A 767 40.27 54.23 27.70
C LEU A 767 38.87 53.81 27.18
N ASN A 768 38.06 54.82 26.84
CA ASN A 768 36.84 54.84 26.00
C ASN A 768 35.44 54.58 26.62
N ASP A 769 34.74 55.68 26.95
CA ASP A 769 33.28 55.78 27.04
C ASP A 769 32.59 55.72 25.65
N LYS A 770 32.88 54.66 24.86
CA LYS A 770 32.20 54.37 23.58
C LYS A 770 31.75 52.92 23.44
N SER A 771 32.21 52.03 24.32
CA SER A 771 31.78 50.62 24.33
C SER A 771 30.48 50.38 25.10
N ARG A 772 30.07 51.29 26.01
CA ARG A 772 28.88 51.09 26.85
C ARG A 772 27.59 51.14 26.05
N ASP A 773 27.49 52.07 25.10
CA ASP A 773 26.30 52.22 24.24
C ASP A 773 26.15 51.03 23.27
N ASN A 774 27.26 50.59 22.66
CA ASN A 774 27.29 49.38 21.82
C ASN A 774 26.84 48.12 22.59
N ILE A 775 27.26 47.96 23.86
CA ILE A 775 26.83 46.84 24.71
C ILE A 775 25.33 46.94 25.02
N TYR A 776 24.80 48.14 25.28
CA TYR A 776 23.37 48.33 25.50
C TYR A 776 22.54 48.06 24.24
N GLU A 777 22.99 48.51 23.07
CA GLU A 777 22.34 48.27 21.79
C GLU A 777 22.36 46.79 21.41
N TYR A 778 23.48 46.10 21.61
CA TYR A 778 23.59 44.65 21.44
C TYR A 778 22.62 43.87 22.35
N ILE A 779 22.55 44.21 23.65
CA ILE A 779 21.60 43.59 24.59
C ILE A 779 20.14 43.91 24.22
N GLN A 780 19.88 45.08 23.62
CA GLN A 780 18.56 45.45 23.12
C GLN A 780 18.15 44.57 21.94
N LEU A 781 19.08 44.32 21.00
CA LEU A 781 18.88 43.47 19.82
C LEU A 781 18.77 41.98 20.18
N GLU A 782 19.60 41.47 21.09
CA GLU A 782 19.53 40.10 21.61
C GLU A 782 18.16 39.82 22.27
N ARG A 783 17.66 40.79 23.06
CA ARG A 783 16.32 40.70 23.66
C ARG A 783 15.22 40.73 22.59
N GLN A 784 15.33 41.60 21.59
CA GLN A 784 14.34 41.67 20.51
C GLN A 784 14.34 40.39 19.67
N HIS A 785 15.50 39.81 19.37
CA HIS A 785 15.63 38.52 18.71
C HIS A 785 14.96 37.40 19.53
N SER A 786 15.19 37.39 20.84
CA SER A 786 14.55 36.45 21.78
C SER A 786 13.02 36.61 21.81
N GLU A 787 12.52 37.84 21.75
CA GLU A 787 11.08 38.13 21.68
C GLU A 787 10.48 37.67 20.33
N ASP A 788 11.17 37.89 19.22
CA ASP A 788 10.74 37.44 17.88
C ASP A 788 10.78 35.92 17.72
N GLU A 789 11.79 35.23 18.25
CA GLU A 789 11.83 33.75 18.30
C GLU A 789 10.75 33.17 19.22
N LEU A 790 10.52 33.79 20.38
CA LEU A 790 9.42 33.41 21.27
C LEU A 790 8.06 33.60 20.58
N ASN A 791 7.89 34.65 19.76
CA ASN A 791 6.65 34.89 19.02
C ASN A 791 6.47 33.94 17.82
N LYS A 792 7.54 33.60 17.09
CA LYS A 792 7.52 32.51 16.08
C LYS A 792 7.15 31.17 16.73
N THR A 793 7.74 30.86 17.88
CA THR A 793 7.47 29.61 18.62
C THR A 793 6.02 29.54 19.11
N LYS A 794 5.44 30.66 19.58
CA LYS A 794 4.01 30.75 19.93
C LYS A 794 3.09 30.54 18.73
N LEU A 795 3.46 31.07 17.55
CA LEU A 795 2.69 30.88 16.32
C LEU A 795 2.72 29.40 15.89
N ILE A 796 3.90 28.78 15.86
CA ILE A 796 4.05 27.35 15.57
C ILE A 796 3.28 26.48 16.59
N LEU A 797 3.25 26.86 17.88
CA LEU A 797 2.44 26.20 18.91
C LEU A 797 0.92 26.42 18.74
N PHE A 798 0.49 27.48 18.06
CA PHE A 798 -0.91 27.68 17.68
C PHE A 798 -1.26 26.79 16.48
N ASP A 799 -0.47 26.87 15.41
CA ASP A 799 -0.70 26.11 14.16
C ASP A 799 -0.66 24.59 14.41
N THR A 800 0.31 24.10 15.20
CA THR A 800 0.39 22.67 15.57
C THR A 800 -0.75 22.22 16.48
N LYS A 801 -1.32 23.13 17.29
CA LYS A 801 -2.51 22.84 18.10
C LYS A 801 -3.78 22.78 17.25
N GLU A 802 -3.92 23.64 16.25
CA GLU A 802 -5.03 23.61 15.30
C GLU A 802 -4.99 22.32 14.45
N LEU A 803 -3.80 21.95 13.95
CA LEU A 803 -3.57 20.67 13.26
C LEU A 803 -3.84 19.45 14.15
N LEU A 804 -3.48 19.50 15.44
CA LEU A 804 -3.82 18.45 16.40
C LEU A 804 -5.34 18.32 16.58
N GLN A 805 -6.05 19.44 16.74
CA GLN A 805 -7.51 19.46 16.89
C GLN A 805 -8.21 18.96 15.61
N GLU A 806 -7.72 19.30 14.41
CA GLU A 806 -8.23 18.74 13.15
C GLU A 806 -7.98 17.23 13.05
N SER A 807 -6.81 16.76 13.51
CA SER A 807 -6.48 15.32 13.55
C SER A 807 -7.39 14.56 14.53
N GLU A 808 -7.65 15.10 15.73
CA GLU A 808 -8.60 14.54 16.70
C GLU A 808 -10.02 14.44 16.13
N LEU A 809 -10.51 15.51 15.49
CA LEU A 809 -11.84 15.52 14.85
C LEU A 809 -11.95 14.51 13.70
N ASN A 810 -10.91 14.37 12.87
CA ASN A 810 -10.86 13.35 11.83
C ASN A 810 -10.80 11.93 12.42
N ASN A 811 -10.07 11.72 13.53
CA ASN A 811 -10.02 10.44 14.22
C ASN A 811 -11.39 10.03 14.78
N ILE A 812 -12.13 10.97 15.39
CA ILE A 812 -13.52 10.74 15.84
C ILE A 812 -14.40 10.33 14.65
N ARG A 813 -14.35 11.08 13.54
CA ARG A 813 -15.14 10.82 12.32
C ARG A 813 -14.79 9.48 11.66
N LEU A 814 -13.53 9.02 11.74
CA LEU A 814 -13.11 7.70 11.26
C LEU A 814 -13.63 6.58 12.19
N ASN A 815 -13.61 6.78 13.51
CA ASN A 815 -14.18 5.82 14.45
C ASN A 815 -15.70 5.65 14.28
N GLU A 816 -16.43 6.73 13.99
CA GLU A 816 -17.86 6.65 13.65
C GLU A 816 -18.11 5.87 12.35
N GLN A 817 -17.31 6.10 11.31
CA GLN A 817 -17.38 5.32 10.06
C GLN A 817 -17.06 3.84 10.31
N ILE A 818 -16.02 3.52 11.09
CA ILE A 818 -15.67 2.15 11.49
C ILE A 818 -16.83 1.47 12.25
N LYS A 819 -17.53 2.22 13.11
CA LYS A 819 -18.70 1.71 13.84
C LYS A 819 -19.87 1.42 12.89
N LEU A 820 -20.21 2.35 12.00
CA LEU A 820 -21.26 2.17 10.99
C LEU A 820 -20.96 1.00 10.05
N LEU A 821 -19.71 0.86 9.59
CA LEU A 821 -19.28 -0.25 8.74
C LEU A 821 -19.36 -1.60 9.48
N LYS A 822 -18.98 -1.66 10.76
CA LYS A 822 -19.13 -2.88 11.57
C LYS A 822 -20.60 -3.27 11.78
N ASP A 823 -21.50 -2.30 11.99
CA ASP A 823 -22.92 -2.57 12.13
C ASP A 823 -23.61 -2.91 10.80
N GLU A 824 -23.10 -2.40 9.67
CA GLU A 824 -23.51 -2.81 8.32
C GLU A 824 -23.02 -4.23 7.98
N ILE A 825 -21.76 -4.57 8.27
CA ILE A 825 -21.25 -5.95 8.11
C ILE A 825 -22.12 -6.93 8.90
N ARG A 826 -22.40 -6.63 10.19
CA ARG A 826 -23.34 -7.39 11.02
C ARG A 826 -24.74 -7.46 10.45
N ARG A 827 -25.17 -6.50 9.62
CA ARG A 827 -26.49 -6.50 8.94
C ARG A 827 -26.47 -7.41 7.70
N LEU A 828 -25.38 -7.36 6.94
CA LEU A 828 -25.15 -8.18 5.75
C LEU A 828 -24.94 -9.65 6.10
N GLU A 829 -24.15 -9.97 7.13
CA GLU A 829 -24.00 -11.33 7.69
C GLU A 829 -25.36 -11.94 8.03
N ARG A 830 -26.15 -11.28 8.90
CA ARG A 830 -27.50 -11.72 9.25
C ARG A 830 -28.49 -11.75 8.08
N ASN A 831 -28.20 -11.12 6.95
CA ASN A 831 -29.00 -11.23 5.72
C ASN A 831 -28.53 -12.40 4.85
N MET A 832 -27.22 -12.69 4.83
CA MET A 832 -26.64 -13.87 4.20
C MET A 832 -27.11 -15.15 4.91
N ASP A 833 -27.05 -15.19 6.24
CA ASP A 833 -27.58 -16.29 7.07
C ASP A 833 -29.06 -16.60 6.75
N ARG A 834 -29.86 -15.54 6.52
CA ARG A 834 -31.27 -15.65 6.12
C ARG A 834 -31.42 -16.16 4.70
N ALA A 835 -30.63 -15.67 3.75
CA ALA A 835 -30.67 -16.12 2.36
C ALA A 835 -30.26 -17.60 2.23
N GLU A 836 -29.21 -18.01 2.95
CA GLU A 836 -28.79 -19.41 3.05
C GLU A 836 -29.87 -20.25 3.72
N SER A 837 -30.46 -19.78 4.83
CA SER A 837 -31.59 -20.46 5.49
C SER A 837 -32.80 -20.62 4.57
N ILE A 838 -33.11 -19.63 3.72
CA ILE A 838 -34.20 -19.69 2.73
C ILE A 838 -33.88 -20.71 1.63
N SER A 839 -32.65 -20.75 1.13
CA SER A 839 -32.18 -21.76 0.16
C SER A 839 -32.25 -23.18 0.74
N ASN A 840 -31.79 -23.35 1.98
CA ASN A 840 -31.87 -24.61 2.73
C ASN A 840 -33.33 -25.03 3.00
N LEU A 841 -34.25 -24.08 3.24
CA LEU A 841 -35.69 -24.35 3.34
C LEU A 841 -36.32 -24.78 2.00
N GLU A 842 -35.88 -24.22 0.87
CA GLU A 842 -36.34 -24.66 -0.45
C GLU A 842 -35.80 -26.06 -0.82
N TYR A 843 -34.53 -26.34 -0.53
CA TYR A 843 -33.97 -27.68 -0.65
C TYR A 843 -34.74 -28.68 0.23
N LEU A 844 -34.99 -28.34 1.50
CA LEU A 844 -35.75 -29.16 2.44
C LEU A 844 -37.19 -29.41 1.96
N LYS A 845 -37.90 -28.38 1.47
CA LYS A 845 -39.21 -28.50 0.82
C LYS A 845 -39.19 -29.54 -0.30
N ASN A 846 -38.17 -29.51 -1.17
CA ASN A 846 -38.02 -30.46 -2.27
C ASN A 846 -37.72 -31.88 -1.78
N ILE A 847 -36.91 -32.05 -0.73
CA ILE A 847 -36.64 -33.36 -0.10
C ILE A 847 -37.91 -33.93 0.58
N ILE A 848 -38.68 -33.11 1.32
CA ILE A 848 -39.95 -33.51 1.93
C ILE A 848 -40.96 -33.92 0.85
N LEU A 849 -41.12 -33.12 -0.21
CA LEU A 849 -42.02 -33.43 -1.33
C LEU A 849 -41.65 -34.78 -1.98
N LYS A 850 -40.36 -35.01 -2.22
CA LYS A 850 -39.84 -36.26 -2.79
C LYS A 850 -40.06 -37.46 -1.84
N PHE A 851 -39.87 -37.28 -0.53
CA PHE A 851 -40.12 -38.32 0.48
C PHE A 851 -41.58 -38.79 0.48
N PHE A 852 -42.55 -37.87 0.33
CA PHE A 852 -43.96 -38.23 0.22
C PHE A 852 -44.34 -38.87 -1.13
N ILE A 853 -43.82 -38.36 -2.25
CA ILE A 853 -44.20 -38.82 -3.60
C ILE A 853 -43.63 -40.20 -3.94
N LEU A 854 -42.38 -40.49 -3.57
CA LEU A 854 -41.74 -41.78 -3.89
C LEU A 854 -42.49 -42.94 -3.22
N LYS A 855 -42.68 -44.05 -3.95
CA LYS A 855 -43.32 -45.27 -3.43
C LYS A 855 -42.33 -46.33 -2.95
N SER A 856 -41.04 -46.17 -3.23
CA SER A 856 -39.98 -47.10 -2.81
C SER A 856 -39.59 -46.87 -1.36
N THR A 857 -39.75 -47.90 -0.53
CA THR A 857 -39.31 -47.92 0.87
C THR A 857 -37.81 -47.58 1.00
N HIS A 858 -36.98 -48.13 0.11
CA HIS A 858 -35.52 -47.96 0.18
C HIS A 858 -35.09 -46.52 -0.12
N GLU A 859 -35.69 -45.89 -1.14
CA GLU A 859 -35.39 -44.50 -1.49
C GLU A 859 -35.88 -43.52 -0.42
N ARG A 860 -37.03 -43.79 0.22
CA ARG A 860 -37.48 -43.03 1.39
C ARG A 860 -36.49 -43.12 2.54
N LEU A 861 -35.98 -44.31 2.86
CA LEU A 861 -34.98 -44.49 3.93
C LEU A 861 -33.69 -43.70 3.64
N GLN A 862 -33.24 -43.62 2.38
CA GLN A 862 -32.06 -42.82 1.99
C GLN A 862 -32.28 -41.30 2.17
N LEU A 863 -33.52 -40.81 2.15
CA LEU A 863 -33.86 -39.39 2.38
C LEU A 863 -33.95 -39.03 3.87
N ILE A 864 -34.10 -39.99 4.79
CA ILE A 864 -34.23 -39.71 6.23
C ILE A 864 -32.99 -39.04 6.82
N PRO A 865 -31.73 -39.48 6.57
CA PRO A 865 -30.55 -38.78 7.06
C PRO A 865 -30.51 -37.29 6.68
N VAL A 866 -30.96 -36.95 5.47
CA VAL A 866 -31.02 -35.57 4.97
C VAL A 866 -32.11 -34.76 5.69
N LEU A 867 -33.27 -35.37 5.96
CA LEU A 867 -34.31 -34.75 6.79
C LEU A 867 -33.84 -34.53 8.23
N VAL A 868 -33.14 -35.51 8.81
CA VAL A 868 -32.61 -35.44 10.19
C VAL A 868 -31.59 -34.32 10.35
N THR A 869 -30.65 -34.15 9.40
CA THR A 869 -29.67 -33.06 9.47
C THR A 869 -30.29 -31.68 9.21
N MET A 870 -31.18 -31.55 8.21
CA MET A 870 -31.78 -30.27 7.83
C MET A 870 -32.83 -29.76 8.83
N LEU A 871 -33.62 -30.66 9.46
CA LEU A 871 -34.61 -30.29 10.49
C LEU A 871 -34.08 -30.42 11.93
N LYS A 872 -32.85 -30.95 12.12
CA LYS A 872 -32.27 -31.27 13.45
C LYS A 872 -33.18 -32.16 14.30
N LEU A 873 -33.77 -33.18 13.68
CA LEU A 873 -34.73 -34.09 14.32
C LEU A 873 -34.10 -34.87 15.47
N SER A 874 -34.88 -35.11 16.52
CA SER A 874 -34.50 -35.99 17.62
C SER A 874 -34.43 -37.47 17.18
N PRO A 875 -33.72 -38.34 17.93
CA PRO A 875 -33.70 -39.78 17.63
C PRO A 875 -35.08 -40.43 17.61
N ASP A 876 -36.02 -39.95 18.44
CA ASP A 876 -37.39 -40.46 18.50
C ASP A 876 -38.23 -40.05 17.28
N GLU A 877 -38.02 -38.84 16.74
CA GLU A 877 -38.65 -38.39 15.50
C GLU A 877 -38.02 -39.09 14.28
N GLN A 878 -36.71 -39.32 14.29
CA GLN A 878 -36.03 -40.14 13.29
C GLN A 878 -36.59 -41.57 13.27
N ALA A 879 -36.77 -42.21 14.44
CA ALA A 879 -37.36 -43.53 14.56
C ALA A 879 -38.81 -43.58 14.03
N GLN A 880 -39.60 -42.52 14.24
CA GLN A 880 -40.94 -42.37 13.67
C GLN A 880 -40.90 -42.26 12.14
N LEU A 881 -40.02 -41.45 11.55
CA LEU A 881 -39.88 -41.38 10.09
C LEU A 881 -39.44 -42.71 9.46
N VAL A 882 -38.51 -43.44 10.08
CA VAL A 882 -38.10 -44.78 9.64
C VAL A 882 -39.29 -45.74 9.67
N ARG A 883 -40.11 -45.68 10.71
CA ARG A 883 -41.33 -46.50 10.83
C ARG A 883 -42.37 -46.15 9.74
N VAL A 884 -42.58 -44.87 9.44
CA VAL A 884 -43.52 -44.41 8.39
C VAL A 884 -43.04 -44.80 6.98
N ALA A 885 -41.74 -44.68 6.71
CA ALA A 885 -41.15 -45.14 5.45
C ALA A 885 -41.40 -46.64 5.23
N ASN A 886 -41.17 -47.47 6.26
CA ASN A 886 -41.34 -48.92 6.19
C ASN A 886 -42.81 -49.38 6.11
N LEU A 887 -43.74 -48.70 6.80
CA LEU A 887 -45.17 -49.06 6.83
C LEU A 887 -45.92 -48.76 5.52
N SER A 888 -45.37 -47.93 4.63
CA SER A 888 -46.05 -47.48 3.41
C SER A 888 -46.19 -48.55 2.33
N THR A 889 -45.66 -49.75 2.55
CA THR A 889 -45.71 -50.90 1.63
C THR A 889 -47.07 -51.63 1.68
N THR A 890 -47.89 -51.39 2.70
CA THR A 890 -48.99 -52.30 3.10
C THR A 890 -50.41 -51.75 2.89
N ILE A 891 -50.64 -51.01 1.79
CA ILE A 891 -52.00 -50.68 1.32
C ILE A 891 -52.18 -51.12 -0.14
N THR A 892 -52.36 -52.43 -0.29
CA THR A 892 -53.02 -53.04 -1.45
C THR A 892 -54.18 -53.89 -0.94
N ILE A 893 -55.38 -53.43 -1.29
CA ILE A 893 -56.70 -54.08 -1.27
C ILE A 893 -56.74 -55.50 -0.71
N ASP A 894 -57.54 -55.70 0.34
CA ASP A 894 -58.38 -56.90 0.45
C ASP A 894 -59.66 -56.59 1.24
N GLU A 895 -60.76 -57.29 0.93
CA GLU A 895 -62.09 -57.04 1.50
C GLU A 895 -62.46 -58.06 2.59
N ASN A 896 -63.13 -57.62 3.67
CA ASN A 896 -64.31 -58.21 4.34
C ASN A 896 -64.36 -58.05 5.88
N SER A 897 -65.54 -58.33 6.43
CA SER A 897 -65.81 -58.66 7.85
C SER A 897 -65.68 -57.53 8.89
N THR A 898 -66.65 -56.64 8.79
CA THR A 898 -67.45 -56.04 9.88
C THR A 898 -67.40 -56.70 11.28
N ASN A 899 -67.72 -55.87 12.27
CA ASN A 899 -68.20 -56.14 13.64
C ASN A 899 -67.14 -56.23 14.75
N ASN A 900 -67.23 -55.20 15.62
CA ASN A 900 -67.48 -55.31 17.06
C ASN A 900 -66.32 -55.75 17.99
N GLU A 901 -66.17 -55.24 19.21
CA GLU A 901 -67.01 -54.27 19.95
C GLU A 901 -66.27 -53.58 21.12
N SER A 902 -66.90 -52.54 21.66
CA SER A 902 -66.99 -52.23 23.10
C SER A 902 -65.73 -52.18 24.00
N LEU A 903 -65.41 -50.94 24.42
CA LEU A 903 -65.18 -50.50 25.81
C LEU A 903 -63.92 -51.01 26.60
N ASN A 904 -63.42 -50.35 27.66
CA ASN A 904 -63.34 -48.93 28.11
C ASN A 904 -62.51 -48.88 29.42
N ARG A 905 -62.20 -47.66 29.92
CA ARG A 905 -61.67 -47.30 31.27
C ARG A 905 -60.17 -47.57 31.48
N HIS A 906 -59.40 -46.69 32.16
CA HIS A 906 -59.67 -45.37 32.76
C HIS A 906 -58.51 -44.40 32.43
N MET A 907 -58.78 -43.14 32.06
CA MET A 907 -58.64 -41.88 32.86
C MET A 907 -57.21 -41.60 33.38
N THR A 908 -56.65 -40.38 33.31
CA THR A 908 -57.17 -39.00 33.10
C THR A 908 -56.40 -38.29 31.96
N ASN A 909 -56.96 -37.37 31.14
CA ASN A 909 -57.43 -36.01 31.42
C ASN A 909 -56.33 -35.10 32.04
N ASP A 910 -56.06 -33.87 31.57
CA ASP A 910 -56.74 -32.96 30.61
C ASP A 910 -55.81 -32.53 29.45
N VAL A 911 -56.22 -32.48 28.19
CA VAL A 911 -57.08 -31.49 27.48
C VAL A 911 -56.48 -30.07 27.40
N ASN A 912 -55.83 -29.77 26.27
CA ASN A 912 -56.15 -28.56 25.49
C ASN A 912 -55.77 -28.75 24.01
N SER A 913 -56.72 -29.19 23.18
CA SER A 913 -56.52 -29.40 21.75
C SER A 913 -56.80 -28.12 20.96
N SER A 914 -55.79 -27.54 20.31
CA SER A 914 -55.99 -26.43 19.37
C SER A 914 -55.52 -26.77 17.95
N SER A 915 -56.51 -26.79 17.06
CA SER A 915 -56.48 -26.94 15.62
C SER A 915 -55.19 -26.58 14.86
N TRP A 916 -54.57 -27.57 14.21
CA TRP A 916 -53.63 -27.35 13.09
C TRP A 916 -54.31 -26.74 11.84
N SER A 917 -55.64 -26.70 11.80
CA SER A 917 -56.41 -26.20 10.65
C SER A 917 -56.51 -24.67 10.58
N SER A 918 -55.87 -23.92 11.49
CA SER A 918 -55.99 -22.46 11.59
C SER A 918 -54.85 -21.66 10.94
N TYR A 919 -53.72 -22.31 10.57
CA TYR A 919 -52.51 -21.62 10.10
C TYR A 919 -52.36 -21.52 8.57
N LEU A 920 -53.29 -22.09 7.80
CA LEU A 920 -53.23 -22.13 6.33
C LEU A 920 -54.00 -21.00 5.61
N ASN A 921 -54.46 -19.98 6.36
CA ASN A 921 -55.28 -18.87 5.87
C ASN A 921 -54.65 -17.47 6.09
N ILE A 922 -53.33 -17.39 6.29
CA ILE A 922 -52.59 -16.12 6.30
C ILE A 922 -51.33 -16.25 5.42
N TRP A 923 -51.55 -16.10 4.12
CA TRP A 923 -50.60 -15.71 3.07
C TRP A 923 -51.38 -14.85 2.07
#